data_AF-A0A954AKG9-F1
#
_entry.id   AF-A0A954AKG9-F1
#
_cell.length_a   1.000
_cell.length_b   1.000
_cell.length_c   1.000
_cell.angle_alpha   90.00
_cell.angle_beta   90.00
_cell.angle_gamma   90.00
#
_symmetry.space_group_name_H-M   'P 1'
#
loop_
_entity.id
_entity.type
_entity.pdbx_description
1 polymer ?
#
loop_
_entity_poly.entity_id
_entity_poly.type
_entity_poly.pdbx_seq_one_letter_code
_entity_poly.pdbx_strand_id
1 'polypeptide(L)'
;MLTRMSTPESPSSSTHRAGSKGRWLAVFVVLLALVLVLEFSFGIVASALSGTTNAVTLETDIESAGAGDVGVETPRAESDGVAVNDRENTARARRSPTLSARLVDPQGNALEGLVVDAIAVDEEHRFDRQPGAAVVLARATSSRDGRIAVPMPREGFVALDLRGQPFVLTDRYCHFAVSESDVDVGDVPCRPAATLKGRVVDQDGAPVENAECLAMFDTTMSPVTTRSDRDGRFVFDGIALLPGAVVVTGAGYGISRERPKDLDTELQVRLDRTHTSVLSVTDDDGRLLRSVKVLRADLPAGMDRSVLTRADDRFEFDHGDVDSILSCSANGRETVVVTVRPGVTEASVTLRDCARVEGRVVDSSGAGIPGIPVDLAVEGRSLDRSGVACKTKSVMLHAVSADRGSFVFEEVPPGNGYVRRTGAPELMRVQTLPGKTLRDLRLEIDTPQELHVVVVDPLDRPISGARIETTRRSVSSELMPAMTDREGRTTLRLVGGRTCSLRVTKHGWVKSVVDRELGRSEPLRVVLHPAASVRVEVVDAEGKPVPNAAVFAYLTNDDSVSAYRHADGRGVARFSDFEPGPWTFQVRSTSSGQFVLGRFSSDSLAPDALSIKSAVLRAGSETVVTLRFGSVQKCTVRVRWKSRDLANARVTFFDARGSAVSALTNEQGRALLVKGGFGKGRVVVEPEGSPFTFTHDLEVPRGRAESFETIDLAGATLVVIAPSDVSRTKPVQLFKGAEVLRITTPGRVVVEPLPPGVFTLRKQGTNAAAKFAVKVGDYLEKVVPN
;
A
#
# COMPACT_ATOMS: atom_id res chain seq x y z
N MET A 1 5.03 33.12 -49.01
CA MET A 1 5.06 34.44 -49.67
C MET A 1 6.25 35.22 -49.09
N LEU A 2 7.24 35.52 -49.95
CA LEU A 2 8.34 36.51 -49.85
C LEU A 2 9.36 36.39 -48.69
N THR A 3 10.58 35.84 -48.84
CA THR A 3 11.87 36.24 -49.50
C THR A 3 12.93 36.86 -48.58
N ARG A 4 14.10 36.18 -48.58
CA ARG A 4 15.50 36.66 -48.67
C ARG A 4 15.89 38.03 -48.08
N MET A 5 17.00 38.04 -47.33
CA MET A 5 18.29 38.69 -47.69
C MET A 5 19.29 38.55 -46.52
N SER A 6 20.37 37.78 -46.69
CA SER A 6 21.72 38.20 -47.12
C SER A 6 22.60 38.74 -45.99
N THR A 7 23.69 38.00 -45.75
CA THR A 7 24.88 38.40 -45.00
C THR A 7 25.54 39.66 -45.58
N PRO A 8 26.24 40.42 -44.74
CA PRO A 8 27.49 41.02 -45.18
C PRO A 8 28.68 40.67 -44.26
N GLU A 9 29.83 40.75 -44.88
CA GLU A 9 31.17 40.43 -44.40
C GLU A 9 31.68 41.34 -43.27
N SER A 10 32.63 40.78 -42.53
CA SER A 10 33.48 41.40 -41.51
C SER A 10 34.29 42.60 -42.03
N PRO A 11 34.79 43.46 -41.12
CA PRO A 11 36.24 43.52 -41.01
C PRO A 11 36.79 43.54 -39.58
N SER A 12 38.04 43.11 -39.51
CA SER A 12 39.05 43.13 -38.45
C SER A 12 38.99 44.25 -37.40
N SER A 13 39.20 43.93 -36.12
CA SER A 13 40.51 44.09 -35.43
C SER A 13 40.38 44.06 -33.89
N SER A 14 41.16 43.16 -33.28
CA SER A 14 41.88 43.26 -32.00
C SER A 14 41.21 43.79 -30.70
N THR A 15 41.38 42.97 -29.67
CA THR A 15 41.59 43.23 -28.23
C THR A 15 40.46 42.91 -27.23
N HIS A 16 40.90 42.30 -26.12
CA HIS A 16 40.23 41.94 -24.87
C HIS A 16 39.36 40.66 -24.79
N ARG A 17 40.06 39.57 -24.42
CA ARG A 17 39.53 38.44 -23.64
C ARG A 17 38.85 38.94 -22.36
N ALA A 18 37.53 38.93 -22.33
CA ALA A 18 36.72 38.72 -21.13
C ALA A 18 35.30 38.34 -21.55
N GLY A 19 34.75 37.25 -21.00
CA GLY A 19 33.30 37.02 -21.05
C GLY A 19 32.78 35.80 -21.80
N SER A 20 33.35 34.60 -21.61
CA SER A 20 32.66 33.35 -21.96
C SER A 20 31.91 32.70 -20.79
N LYS A 21 32.01 33.22 -19.57
CA LYS A 21 31.36 32.63 -18.38
C LYS A 21 29.86 32.95 -18.27
N GLY A 22 29.37 34.03 -18.87
CA GLY A 22 27.95 34.42 -18.78
C GLY A 22 27.00 33.55 -19.61
N ARG A 23 27.44 33.08 -20.78
CA ARG A 23 26.61 32.25 -21.68
C ARG A 23 26.40 30.83 -21.16
N TRP A 24 27.42 30.25 -20.52
CA TRP A 24 27.30 28.93 -19.89
C TRP A 24 26.42 28.97 -18.64
N LEU A 25 26.42 30.07 -17.88
CA LEU A 25 25.55 30.21 -16.71
C LEU A 25 24.08 30.29 -17.10
N ALA A 26 23.72 31.03 -18.17
CA ALA A 26 22.35 31.11 -18.65
C ALA A 26 21.83 29.76 -19.18
N VAL A 27 22.65 29.02 -19.92
CA VAL A 27 22.30 27.66 -20.40
C VAL A 27 22.17 26.68 -19.23
N PHE A 28 23.04 26.79 -18.22
CA PHE A 28 22.98 25.94 -17.03
C PHE A 28 21.73 26.24 -16.17
N VAL A 29 21.35 27.52 -16.02
CA VAL A 29 20.13 27.91 -15.29
C VAL A 29 18.86 27.43 -16.02
N VAL A 30 18.83 27.50 -17.35
CA VAL A 30 17.70 26.98 -18.15
C VAL A 30 17.62 25.46 -18.08
N LEU A 31 18.75 24.75 -18.15
CA LEU A 31 18.78 23.29 -17.98
C LEU A 31 18.40 22.86 -16.57
N LEU A 32 18.86 23.58 -15.54
CA LEU A 32 18.50 23.31 -14.15
C LEU A 32 17.00 23.57 -13.91
N ALA A 33 16.45 24.64 -14.49
CA ALA A 33 15.01 24.91 -14.45
C ALA A 33 14.20 23.84 -15.20
N LEU A 34 14.71 23.32 -16.32
CA LEU A 34 14.05 22.25 -17.08
C LEU A 34 14.08 20.91 -16.32
N VAL A 35 15.20 20.59 -15.66
CA VAL A 35 15.34 19.40 -14.79
C VAL A 35 14.44 19.53 -13.57
N LEU A 36 14.36 20.71 -12.95
CA LEU A 36 13.46 20.96 -11.83
C LEU A 36 11.98 20.88 -12.26
N VAL A 37 11.61 21.36 -13.45
CA VAL A 37 10.25 21.21 -14.00
C VAL A 37 9.94 19.75 -14.33
N LEU A 38 10.91 18.98 -14.82
CA LEU A 38 10.74 17.55 -15.10
C LEU A 38 10.62 16.73 -13.81
N GLU A 39 11.44 16.98 -12.78
CA GLU A 39 11.29 16.32 -11.47
C GLU A 39 10.00 16.72 -10.76
N PHE A 40 9.57 17.98 -10.88
CA PHE A 40 8.29 18.43 -10.33
C PHE A 40 7.09 17.78 -11.06
N SER A 41 7.22 17.50 -12.35
CA SER A 41 6.20 16.82 -13.16
C SER A 41 6.11 15.32 -12.84
N PHE A 42 7.23 14.66 -12.52
CA PHE A 42 7.23 13.25 -12.10
C PHE A 42 6.70 13.05 -10.68
N GLY A 43 6.90 14.02 -9.76
CA GLY A 43 6.36 13.96 -8.40
C GLY A 43 4.83 14.10 -8.30
N ILE A 44 4.19 14.76 -9.27
CA ILE A 44 2.73 15.00 -9.26
C ILE A 44 1.93 13.80 -9.80
N VAL A 45 2.52 12.96 -10.65
CA VAL A 45 1.83 11.80 -11.26
C VAL A 45 1.69 10.62 -10.28
N ALA A 46 2.50 10.55 -9.22
CA ALA A 46 2.48 9.43 -8.28
C ALA A 46 1.45 9.55 -7.13
N SER A 47 0.86 10.73 -6.89
CA SER A 47 0.03 10.99 -5.69
C SER A 47 -1.49 11.06 -5.94
N ALA A 48 -1.96 10.85 -7.19
CA ALA A 48 -3.37 11.02 -7.58
C ALA A 48 -4.21 9.73 -7.57
N LEU A 49 -3.77 8.66 -6.89
CA LEU A 49 -4.46 7.36 -6.89
C LEU A 49 -4.78 6.90 -5.46
N SER A 50 -5.92 7.37 -4.93
CA SER A 50 -6.77 6.66 -3.94
C SER A 50 -7.95 7.55 -3.50
N GLY A 51 -9.15 7.29 -4.03
CA GLY A 51 -10.42 7.89 -3.58
C GLY A 51 -11.62 7.07 -4.10
N THR A 52 -12.33 6.33 -3.23
CA THR A 52 -13.60 6.62 -2.52
C THR A 52 -14.88 6.34 -3.31
N THR A 53 -15.56 5.26 -2.92
CA THR A 53 -16.98 4.93 -3.20
C THR A 53 -17.89 5.55 -2.13
N ASN A 54 -18.93 6.28 -2.54
CA ASN A 54 -20.04 6.69 -1.68
C ASN A 54 -21.17 5.66 -1.80
N ALA A 55 -21.57 5.05 -0.68
CA ALA A 55 -22.77 4.21 -0.62
C ALA A 55 -23.98 5.11 -0.31
N VAL A 56 -24.94 5.16 -1.24
CA VAL A 56 -26.27 5.74 -1.02
C VAL A 56 -27.14 4.63 -0.43
N THR A 57 -27.52 4.76 0.83
CA THR A 57 -28.55 3.91 1.45
C THR A 57 -29.92 4.49 1.09
N LEU A 58 -30.66 3.81 0.20
CA LEU A 58 -32.07 4.09 -0.05
C LEU A 58 -32.89 3.35 1.02
N GLU A 59 -33.36 4.07 2.04
CA GLU A 59 -34.45 3.61 2.89
C GLU A 59 -35.72 3.55 2.02
N THR A 60 -36.28 2.36 1.87
CA THR A 60 -37.60 2.16 1.26
C THR A 60 -38.57 1.83 2.40
N ASP A 61 -39.35 2.83 2.79
CA ASP A 61 -40.53 2.64 3.62
C ASP A 61 -41.59 1.91 2.78
N ILE A 62 -41.77 0.62 3.07
CA ILE A 62 -42.92 -0.15 2.60
C ILE A 62 -43.96 -0.12 3.71
N GLU A 63 -44.84 0.88 3.66
CA GLU A 63 -46.10 0.84 4.39
C GLU A 63 -47.04 -0.18 3.73
N SER A 64 -47.37 -1.21 4.50
CA SER A 64 -48.41 -2.19 4.19
C SER A 64 -49.80 -1.54 4.27
N ALA A 65 -50.42 -1.26 3.13
CA ALA A 65 -51.82 -0.86 3.04
C ALA A 65 -52.69 -2.02 2.54
N GLY A 66 -53.84 -2.18 3.20
CA GLY A 66 -54.73 -3.33 3.15
C GLY A 66 -55.33 -3.65 1.79
N ALA A 67 -55.63 -4.94 1.65
CA ALA A 67 -56.43 -5.51 0.57
C ALA A 67 -57.83 -4.87 0.53
N GLY A 68 -58.14 -4.22 -0.59
CA GLY A 68 -59.47 -3.77 -0.95
C GLY A 68 -59.82 -4.31 -2.33
N ASP A 69 -60.78 -5.24 -2.35
CA ASP A 69 -61.44 -5.79 -3.53
C ASP A 69 -62.10 -4.68 -4.35
N VAL A 70 -61.66 -4.47 -5.59
CA VAL A 70 -62.46 -3.81 -6.63
C VAL A 70 -62.17 -4.46 -7.97
N GLY A 71 -63.16 -5.20 -8.47
CA GLY A 71 -63.17 -5.73 -9.83
C GLY A 71 -63.35 -4.62 -10.85
N VAL A 72 -62.52 -4.65 -11.91
CA VAL A 72 -62.72 -3.87 -13.13
C VAL A 72 -62.44 -4.78 -14.32
N GLU A 73 -63.49 -5.00 -15.11
CA GLU A 73 -63.45 -5.68 -16.40
C GLU A 73 -62.53 -4.93 -17.38
N THR A 74 -61.69 -5.66 -18.10
CA THR A 74 -60.97 -5.16 -19.28
C THR A 74 -61.44 -5.90 -20.53
N PRO A 75 -61.67 -5.19 -21.65
CA PRO A 75 -62.17 -5.80 -22.87
C PRO A 75 -61.04 -6.48 -23.65
N ARG A 76 -61.37 -7.66 -24.19
CA ARG A 76 -60.57 -8.39 -25.20
C ARG A 76 -60.38 -7.52 -26.43
N ALA A 77 -59.14 -7.27 -26.80
CA ALA A 77 -58.76 -6.90 -28.16
C ALA A 77 -57.89 -8.01 -28.74
N GLU A 78 -58.38 -8.61 -29.82
CA GLU A 78 -57.66 -9.47 -30.73
C GLU A 78 -56.52 -8.68 -31.39
N SER A 79 -55.32 -9.26 -31.43
CA SER A 79 -54.27 -8.81 -32.33
C SER A 79 -53.49 -10.00 -32.87
N ASP A 80 -53.40 -10.01 -34.19
CA ASP A 80 -52.86 -11.05 -35.05
C ASP A 80 -51.41 -11.45 -34.76
N GLY A 81 -51.15 -12.73 -35.00
CA GLY A 81 -49.86 -13.36 -34.83
C GLY A 81 -48.79 -12.83 -35.77
N VAL A 82 -47.69 -12.37 -35.18
CA VAL A 82 -46.38 -12.28 -35.83
C VAL A 82 -45.49 -13.30 -35.15
N ALA A 83 -45.10 -14.34 -35.90
CA ALA A 83 -44.18 -15.36 -35.45
C ALA A 83 -42.78 -14.76 -35.22
N VAL A 84 -42.47 -14.46 -33.96
CA VAL A 84 -41.10 -14.20 -33.51
C VAL A 84 -40.48 -15.55 -33.15
N ASN A 85 -39.33 -15.84 -33.76
CA ASN A 85 -38.47 -16.97 -33.40
C ASN A 85 -37.93 -16.75 -31.97
N ASP A 86 -38.64 -17.27 -30.97
CA ASP A 86 -38.11 -17.51 -29.63
C ASP A 86 -37.07 -18.62 -29.70
N ARG A 87 -35.82 -18.25 -29.97
CA ARG A 87 -34.68 -19.08 -29.57
C ARG A 87 -34.56 -18.98 -28.07
N GLU A 88 -34.96 -20.06 -27.39
CA GLU A 88 -34.63 -20.38 -26.00
C GLU A 88 -33.17 -20.04 -25.70
N ASN A 89 -32.95 -18.85 -25.15
CA ASN A 89 -31.72 -18.50 -24.45
C ASN A 89 -32.03 -18.69 -22.96
N THR A 90 -32.30 -19.93 -22.55
CA THR A 90 -32.26 -20.31 -21.14
C THR A 90 -30.84 -20.13 -20.68
N ALA A 91 -30.52 -18.93 -20.21
CA ALA A 91 -29.31 -18.62 -19.49
C ALA A 91 -29.26 -19.57 -18.28
N ARG A 92 -28.51 -20.68 -18.40
CA ARG A 92 -28.17 -21.51 -17.26
C ARG A 92 -27.52 -20.59 -16.24
N ALA A 93 -28.23 -20.29 -15.15
CA ALA A 93 -27.70 -19.54 -14.03
C ALA A 93 -26.37 -20.18 -13.63
N ARG A 94 -25.25 -19.51 -13.94
CA ARG A 94 -23.93 -20.00 -13.53
C ARG A 94 -23.94 -19.98 -12.01
N ARG A 95 -23.73 -21.15 -11.40
CA ARG A 95 -23.58 -21.27 -9.95
C ARG A 95 -22.39 -20.39 -9.53
N SER A 96 -22.61 -19.47 -8.60
CA SER A 96 -21.54 -18.65 -8.02
C SER A 96 -20.52 -19.56 -7.32
N PRO A 97 -19.21 -19.31 -7.51
CA PRO A 97 -18.18 -20.07 -6.81
C PRO A 97 -18.35 -19.91 -5.29
N THR A 98 -18.04 -20.95 -4.54
CA THR A 98 -18.12 -20.95 -3.07
C THR A 98 -16.72 -20.99 -2.48
N LEU A 99 -16.42 -20.09 -1.55
CA LEU A 99 -15.23 -20.17 -0.71
C LEU A 99 -15.60 -20.95 0.55
N SER A 100 -14.96 -22.10 0.78
CA SER A 100 -15.14 -22.89 1.99
C SER A 100 -13.87 -22.93 2.82
N ALA A 101 -14.02 -22.90 4.14
CA ALA A 101 -12.92 -23.01 5.10
C ALA A 101 -13.38 -23.80 6.32
N ARG A 102 -12.45 -24.34 7.11
CA ARG A 102 -12.73 -24.90 8.44
C ARG A 102 -11.99 -24.10 9.50
N LEU A 103 -12.72 -23.40 10.35
CA LEU A 103 -12.15 -22.62 11.45
C LEU A 103 -11.75 -23.55 12.59
N VAL A 104 -10.49 -23.49 13.00
CA VAL A 104 -9.95 -24.34 14.06
C VAL A 104 -9.22 -23.53 15.14
N ASP A 105 -9.25 -23.99 16.38
CA ASP A 105 -8.46 -23.42 17.47
C ASP A 105 -6.96 -23.81 17.36
N PRO A 106 -6.06 -23.32 18.24
CA PRO A 106 -4.64 -23.69 18.20
C PRO A 106 -4.36 -25.18 18.43
N GLN A 107 -5.34 -25.94 18.93
CA GLN A 107 -5.27 -27.39 19.12
C GLN A 107 -5.85 -28.16 17.93
N GLY A 108 -6.38 -27.48 16.90
CA GLY A 108 -7.00 -28.07 15.73
C GLY A 108 -8.47 -28.46 15.91
N ASN A 109 -9.10 -28.09 17.03
CA ASN A 109 -10.52 -28.36 17.24
C ASN A 109 -11.37 -27.38 16.42
N ALA A 110 -12.46 -27.90 15.86
CA ALA A 110 -13.44 -27.11 15.13
C ALA A 110 -14.09 -26.02 16.01
N LEU A 111 -14.25 -24.82 15.45
CA LEU A 111 -14.91 -23.69 16.12
C LEU A 111 -16.32 -23.46 15.54
N GLU A 112 -17.35 -23.79 16.30
CA GLU A 112 -18.76 -23.62 15.94
C GLU A 112 -19.30 -22.21 16.26
N GLY A 113 -20.20 -21.71 15.42
CA GLY A 113 -20.99 -20.50 15.70
C GLY A 113 -20.26 -19.18 15.45
N LEU A 114 -19.04 -19.20 14.90
CA LEU A 114 -18.30 -17.99 14.56
C LEU A 114 -18.88 -17.34 13.31
N VAL A 115 -19.14 -16.04 13.38
CA VAL A 115 -19.61 -15.27 12.23
C VAL A 115 -18.40 -14.77 11.44
N VAL A 116 -18.37 -15.05 10.15
CA VAL A 116 -17.31 -14.66 9.23
C VAL A 116 -17.87 -13.73 8.17
N ASP A 117 -17.29 -12.55 8.04
CA ASP A 117 -17.48 -11.68 6.89
C ASP A 117 -16.42 -11.98 5.84
N ALA A 118 -16.83 -12.20 4.60
CA ALA A 118 -15.94 -12.22 3.46
C ALA A 118 -15.91 -10.84 2.82
N ILE A 119 -14.72 -10.25 2.75
CA ILE A 119 -14.51 -8.86 2.35
C ILE A 119 -13.73 -8.83 1.03
N ALA A 120 -14.20 -8.04 0.07
CA ALA A 120 -13.46 -7.82 -1.17
C ALA A 120 -12.17 -7.05 -0.89
N VAL A 121 -11.04 -7.54 -1.40
CA VAL A 121 -9.78 -6.80 -1.40
C VAL A 121 -9.26 -6.65 -2.83
N ASP A 122 -8.67 -5.51 -3.12
CA ASP A 122 -8.12 -5.20 -4.44
C ASP A 122 -6.70 -5.77 -4.59
N GLU A 123 -6.35 -6.24 -5.79
CA GLU A 123 -5.07 -6.90 -6.08
C GLU A 123 -3.87 -5.94 -5.96
N GLU A 124 -4.05 -4.67 -6.31
CA GLU A 124 -3.01 -3.64 -6.20
C GLU A 124 -2.73 -3.20 -4.75
N HIS A 125 -3.67 -3.41 -3.83
CA HIS A 125 -3.58 -2.99 -2.42
C HIS A 125 -2.92 -4.04 -1.50
N ARG A 126 -2.27 -5.06 -2.07
CA ARG A 126 -1.58 -6.12 -1.32
C ARG A 126 -0.43 -5.63 -0.43
N PHE A 127 0.14 -4.46 -0.71
CA PHE A 127 1.34 -3.97 -0.03
C PHE A 127 1.28 -2.52 0.45
N ASP A 128 0.32 -1.71 -0.02
CA ASP A 128 0.25 -0.30 0.35
C ASP A 128 -1.04 0.06 1.10
N ARG A 129 -0.82 0.76 2.21
CA ARG A 129 -1.68 0.84 3.39
C ARG A 129 -2.65 2.01 3.27
N GLN A 130 -3.91 1.79 2.90
CA GLN A 130 -5.00 2.69 3.31
C GLN A 130 -6.33 1.93 3.49
N PRO A 131 -7.07 2.15 4.59
CA PRO A 131 -8.35 1.49 4.85
C PRO A 131 -9.46 2.03 3.93
N GLY A 132 -9.57 1.55 2.69
CA GLY A 132 -10.76 1.74 1.85
C GLY A 132 -12.01 1.12 2.50
N ALA A 133 -13.22 1.59 2.22
CA ALA A 133 -14.43 0.99 2.77
C ALA A 133 -14.53 -0.49 2.33
N ALA A 134 -14.19 -1.40 3.24
CA ALA A 134 -14.33 -2.83 3.03
C ALA A 134 -15.76 -3.17 2.62
N VAL A 135 -15.94 -3.70 1.41
CA VAL A 135 -17.23 -4.20 0.95
C VAL A 135 -17.36 -5.63 1.43
N VAL A 136 -18.26 -5.85 2.40
CA VAL A 136 -18.66 -7.20 2.81
C VAL A 136 -19.41 -7.83 1.65
N LEU A 137 -18.80 -8.83 1.02
CA LEU A 137 -19.35 -9.57 -0.12
C LEU A 137 -20.41 -10.56 0.33
N ALA A 138 -20.17 -11.23 1.45
CA ALA A 138 -21.06 -12.23 2.03
C ALA A 138 -20.71 -12.48 3.50
N ARG A 139 -21.64 -13.10 4.22
CA ARG A 139 -21.49 -13.49 5.63
C ARG A 139 -21.86 -14.96 5.78
N ALA A 140 -21.08 -15.68 6.58
CA ALA A 140 -21.35 -17.06 6.95
C ALA A 140 -21.19 -17.26 8.46
N THR A 141 -21.78 -18.32 8.99
CA THR A 141 -21.56 -18.77 10.36
C THR A 141 -20.95 -20.16 10.31
N SER A 142 -19.92 -20.43 11.12
CA SER A 142 -19.30 -21.74 11.14
C SER A 142 -20.23 -22.80 11.74
N SER A 143 -20.32 -23.94 11.06
CA SER A 143 -21.05 -25.12 11.54
C SER A 143 -20.33 -25.81 12.69
N ARG A 144 -20.95 -26.87 13.23
CA ARG A 144 -20.41 -27.69 14.34
C ARG A 144 -19.04 -28.31 14.07
N ASP A 145 -18.72 -28.59 12.81
CA ASP A 145 -17.41 -29.07 12.38
C ASP A 145 -16.44 -27.94 12.00
N GLY A 146 -16.81 -26.69 12.30
CA GLY A 146 -16.03 -25.48 12.08
C GLY A 146 -16.11 -24.94 10.66
N ARG A 147 -16.91 -25.56 9.78
CA ARG A 147 -16.93 -25.21 8.37
C ARG A 147 -17.76 -23.95 8.09
N ILE A 148 -17.23 -23.11 7.21
CA ILE A 148 -17.96 -22.02 6.58
C ILE A 148 -18.04 -22.27 5.08
N ALA A 149 -19.10 -21.76 4.46
CA ALA A 149 -19.26 -21.71 3.01
C ALA A 149 -19.81 -20.34 2.65
N VAL A 150 -18.99 -19.56 1.95
CA VAL A 150 -19.31 -18.19 1.55
C VAL A 150 -19.52 -18.17 0.04
N PRO A 151 -20.73 -17.87 -0.46
CA PRO A 151 -20.95 -17.69 -1.89
C PRO A 151 -20.25 -16.40 -2.35
N MET A 152 -19.47 -16.51 -3.42
CA MET A 152 -18.67 -15.41 -3.95
C MET A 152 -19.32 -14.87 -5.23
N PRO A 153 -19.70 -13.57 -5.27
CA PRO A 153 -20.44 -13.03 -6.42
C PRO A 153 -19.59 -12.89 -7.69
N ARG A 154 -18.27 -12.91 -7.57
CA ARG A 154 -17.30 -12.77 -8.68
C ARG A 154 -15.94 -13.32 -8.28
N GLU A 155 -15.10 -13.58 -9.27
CA GLU A 155 -13.68 -13.82 -9.08
C GLU A 155 -13.00 -12.61 -8.42
N GLY A 156 -11.97 -12.85 -7.63
CA GLY A 156 -11.20 -11.79 -6.99
C GLY A 156 -10.48 -12.24 -5.73
N PHE A 157 -9.89 -11.27 -5.03
CA PHE A 157 -9.25 -11.51 -3.75
C PHE A 157 -10.23 -11.24 -2.61
N VAL A 158 -10.25 -12.16 -1.66
CA VAL A 158 -11.15 -12.13 -0.52
C VAL A 158 -10.33 -12.22 0.75
N ALA A 159 -10.66 -11.38 1.72
CA ALA A 159 -10.22 -11.52 3.09
C ALA A 159 -11.38 -12.05 3.94
N LEU A 160 -11.09 -12.97 4.87
CA LEU A 160 -12.04 -13.35 5.90
C LEU A 160 -11.82 -12.46 7.14
N ASP A 161 -12.90 -11.97 7.73
CA ASP A 161 -12.90 -11.22 8.99
C ASP A 161 -13.85 -11.89 9.99
N LEU A 162 -13.37 -12.19 11.19
CA LEU A 162 -14.17 -12.83 12.22
C LEU A 162 -14.91 -11.78 13.04
N ARG A 163 -16.24 -11.89 13.07
CA ARG A 163 -17.09 -11.11 13.97
C ARG A 163 -17.44 -11.92 15.21
N GLY A 164 -17.22 -11.30 16.35
CA GLY A 164 -17.66 -11.82 17.64
C GLY A 164 -16.60 -12.68 18.34
N GLN A 165 -16.59 -12.56 19.66
CA GLN A 165 -15.71 -13.31 20.56
C GLN A 165 -16.21 -14.74 20.76
N PRO A 166 -15.32 -15.69 21.14
CA PRO A 166 -14.01 -15.48 21.79
C PRO A 166 -12.78 -15.77 20.93
N PHE A 167 -12.90 -15.82 19.60
CA PHE A 167 -11.78 -16.16 18.71
C PHE A 167 -11.52 -15.10 17.64
N VAL A 168 -10.28 -15.05 17.19
CA VAL A 168 -9.79 -14.15 16.13
C VAL A 168 -8.86 -14.92 15.20
N LEU A 169 -8.73 -14.51 13.94
CA LEU A 169 -7.87 -15.21 12.98
C LEU A 169 -6.40 -15.06 13.40
N THR A 170 -5.63 -16.15 13.32
CA THR A 170 -4.22 -16.16 13.73
C THR A 170 -3.36 -15.38 12.75
N ASP A 171 -3.70 -15.48 11.45
CA ASP A 171 -3.12 -14.66 10.41
C ASP A 171 -4.01 -13.46 10.08
N ARG A 172 -3.33 -12.32 9.91
CA ARG A 172 -3.94 -10.99 9.82
C ARG A 172 -4.96 -10.86 8.70
N TYR A 173 -4.78 -11.61 7.61
CA TYR A 173 -5.74 -11.84 6.55
C TYR A 173 -5.37 -13.13 5.85
N CYS A 174 -6.27 -14.09 5.82
CA CYS A 174 -6.12 -15.16 4.84
C CYS A 174 -6.68 -14.60 3.52
N HIS A 175 -5.79 -14.06 2.70
CA HIS A 175 -6.14 -13.59 1.37
C HIS A 175 -6.26 -14.79 0.44
N PHE A 176 -7.45 -14.99 -0.11
CA PHE A 176 -7.72 -16.08 -1.02
C PHE A 176 -8.00 -15.55 -2.41
N ALA A 177 -7.32 -16.11 -3.40
CA ALA A 177 -7.69 -15.95 -4.79
C ALA A 177 -8.90 -16.84 -5.04
N VAL A 178 -10.05 -16.26 -5.33
CA VAL A 178 -11.24 -17.00 -5.74
C VAL A 178 -11.36 -16.92 -7.26
N SER A 179 -11.37 -18.09 -7.91
CA SER A 179 -11.59 -18.26 -9.35
C SER A 179 -13.03 -18.69 -9.65
N GLU A 180 -13.38 -18.98 -10.92
CA GLU A 180 -14.69 -19.51 -11.33
C GLU A 180 -15.08 -20.85 -10.67
N SER A 181 -14.20 -21.47 -9.89
CA SER A 181 -14.41 -22.75 -9.21
C SER A 181 -14.54 -22.58 -7.70
N ASP A 182 -15.24 -23.51 -7.05
CA ASP A 182 -15.26 -23.60 -5.58
C ASP A 182 -13.82 -23.71 -5.05
N VAL A 183 -13.51 -22.97 -3.99
CA VAL A 183 -12.19 -22.91 -3.35
C VAL A 183 -12.32 -23.39 -1.92
N ASP A 184 -11.71 -24.54 -1.59
CA ASP A 184 -11.54 -24.98 -0.21
C ASP A 184 -10.14 -24.56 0.28
N VAL A 185 -10.11 -23.67 1.27
CA VAL A 185 -8.86 -23.16 1.84
C VAL A 185 -8.32 -24.03 2.97
N GLY A 186 -9.06 -25.09 3.32
CA GLY A 186 -8.68 -26.00 4.40
C GLY A 186 -8.90 -25.39 5.79
N ASP A 187 -8.07 -25.81 6.73
CA ASP A 187 -8.13 -25.36 8.12
C ASP A 187 -7.54 -23.94 8.23
N VAL A 188 -8.34 -23.01 8.74
CA VAL A 188 -7.96 -21.63 9.02
C VAL A 188 -7.77 -21.49 10.53
N PRO A 189 -6.53 -21.35 11.02
CA PRO A 189 -6.25 -21.32 12.44
C PRO A 189 -6.76 -20.01 13.05
N CYS A 190 -7.49 -20.13 14.14
CA CYS A 190 -7.95 -19.06 14.98
C CYS A 190 -7.25 -19.16 16.33
N ARG A 191 -7.07 -18.03 17.00
CA ARG A 191 -6.57 -17.95 18.36
C ARG A 191 -7.63 -17.34 19.28
N PRO A 192 -7.59 -17.62 20.59
CA PRO A 192 -8.40 -16.88 21.54
C PRO A 192 -8.17 -15.38 21.37
N ALA A 193 -9.25 -14.63 21.40
CA ALA A 193 -9.19 -13.19 21.36
C ALA A 193 -8.49 -12.67 22.63
N ALA A 194 -7.64 -11.66 22.47
CA ALA A 194 -6.97 -11.07 23.60
C ALA A 194 -7.86 -10.03 24.29
N THR A 195 -7.52 -9.71 25.53
CA THR A 195 -8.07 -8.58 26.28
C THR A 195 -6.94 -7.58 26.51
N LEU A 196 -7.17 -6.30 26.18
CA LEU A 196 -6.30 -5.21 26.60
C LEU A 196 -7.01 -4.45 27.72
N LYS A 197 -6.36 -4.37 28.88
CA LYS A 197 -6.82 -3.57 30.02
C LYS A 197 -6.01 -2.29 30.09
N GLY A 198 -6.63 -1.23 30.55
CA GLY A 198 -5.92 0.00 30.82
C GLY A 198 -6.64 0.90 31.81
N ARG A 199 -5.99 2.02 32.11
CA ARG A 199 -6.51 3.06 32.98
C ARG A 199 -6.24 4.43 32.40
N VAL A 200 -7.27 5.26 32.36
CA VAL A 200 -7.20 6.66 31.99
C VAL A 200 -7.05 7.50 33.26
N VAL A 201 -5.99 8.30 33.31
CA VAL A 201 -5.72 9.22 34.40
C VAL A 201 -5.49 10.63 33.86
N ASP A 202 -5.73 11.65 34.66
CA ASP A 202 -5.34 13.01 34.32
C ASP A 202 -3.86 13.29 34.62
N GLN A 203 -3.42 14.52 34.33
CA GLN A 203 -2.08 15.02 34.60
C GLN A 203 -1.64 14.95 36.08
N ASP A 204 -2.59 14.96 37.02
CA ASP A 204 -2.35 14.84 38.47
C ASP A 204 -2.39 13.37 38.94
N GLY A 205 -2.68 12.44 38.03
CA GLY A 205 -2.81 11.01 38.28
C GLY A 205 -4.18 10.59 38.81
N ALA A 206 -5.17 11.49 38.84
CA ALA A 206 -6.53 11.16 39.23
C ALA A 206 -7.25 10.39 38.10
N PRO A 207 -8.09 9.39 38.42
CA PRO A 207 -8.80 8.62 37.40
C PRO A 207 -9.82 9.49 36.64
N VAL A 208 -9.95 9.27 35.33
CA VAL A 208 -10.94 9.97 34.48
C VAL A 208 -12.07 9.00 34.11
N GLU A 209 -13.28 9.23 34.65
CA GLU A 209 -14.49 8.45 34.35
C GLU A 209 -15.07 8.80 32.98
N ASN A 210 -15.70 7.82 32.31
CA ASN A 210 -16.42 7.98 31.04
C ASN A 210 -15.59 8.46 29.85
N ALA A 211 -14.26 8.39 29.93
CA ALA A 211 -13.36 8.66 28.82
C ALA A 211 -13.59 7.64 27.70
N GLU A 212 -13.81 8.11 26.49
CA GLU A 212 -14.02 7.26 25.32
C GLU A 212 -12.66 6.77 24.81
N CYS A 213 -12.49 5.45 24.82
CA CYS A 213 -11.27 4.77 24.45
C CYS A 213 -11.48 4.03 23.13
N LEU A 214 -10.56 4.21 22.20
CA LEU A 214 -10.61 3.61 20.87
C LEU A 214 -9.32 2.86 20.56
N ALA A 215 -9.40 1.55 20.42
CA ALA A 215 -8.29 0.74 19.94
C ALA A 215 -8.21 0.83 18.41
N MET A 216 -7.15 1.47 17.93
CA MET A 216 -6.79 1.53 16.51
C MET A 216 -5.81 0.41 16.19
N PHE A 217 -6.21 -0.48 15.29
CA PHE A 217 -5.31 -1.49 14.75
C PHE A 217 -4.75 -0.98 13.44
N ASP A 218 -3.47 -1.27 13.17
CA ASP A 218 -2.83 -0.87 11.90
C ASP A 218 -3.49 -1.52 10.68
N THR A 219 -4.34 -2.52 10.90
CA THR A 219 -4.90 -3.37 9.85
C THR A 219 -6.42 -3.46 9.86
N THR A 220 -7.11 -3.46 11.01
CA THR A 220 -8.57 -3.63 10.99
C THR A 220 -9.32 -2.38 10.56
N MET A 221 -10.40 -2.62 9.83
CA MET A 221 -11.30 -1.61 9.27
C MET A 221 -12.19 -0.93 10.31
N SER A 222 -12.47 -1.62 11.41
CA SER A 222 -13.36 -1.12 12.47
C SER A 222 -12.55 -0.99 13.76
N PRO A 223 -12.41 0.22 14.29
CA PRO A 223 -11.82 0.38 15.61
C PRO A 223 -12.78 -0.18 16.67
N VAL A 224 -12.23 -0.68 17.77
CA VAL A 224 -13.03 -1.14 18.92
C VAL A 224 -13.14 0.02 19.89
N THR A 225 -14.36 0.34 20.33
CA THR A 225 -14.63 1.38 21.33
C THR A 225 -14.97 0.78 22.69
N THR A 226 -14.59 1.47 23.75
CA THR A 226 -15.03 1.22 25.12
C THR A 226 -15.03 2.55 25.90
N ARG A 227 -15.54 2.56 27.13
CA ARG A 227 -15.47 3.73 28.02
C ARG A 227 -14.79 3.37 29.33
N SER A 228 -14.07 4.33 29.93
CA SER A 228 -13.52 4.15 31.26
C SER A 228 -14.59 4.19 32.35
N ASP A 229 -14.41 3.41 33.41
CA ASP A 229 -15.23 3.42 34.61
C ASP A 229 -14.81 4.51 35.62
N ARG A 230 -15.43 4.53 36.81
CA ARG A 230 -15.15 5.50 37.90
C ARG A 230 -13.71 5.48 38.40
N ASP A 231 -13.03 4.35 38.28
CA ASP A 231 -11.62 4.20 38.66
C ASP A 231 -10.68 4.50 37.47
N GLY A 232 -11.24 5.00 36.37
CA GLY A 232 -10.58 5.30 35.10
C GLY A 232 -10.27 4.04 34.29
N ARG A 233 -10.72 2.85 34.69
CA ARG A 233 -10.33 1.60 34.04
C ARG A 233 -11.17 1.35 32.80
N PHE A 234 -10.53 0.82 31.76
CA PHE A 234 -11.19 0.39 30.55
C PHE A 234 -10.70 -0.99 30.13
N VAL A 235 -11.53 -1.69 29.37
CA VAL A 235 -11.23 -3.02 28.84
C VAL A 235 -11.66 -3.09 27.38
N PHE A 236 -10.71 -3.44 26.51
CA PHE A 236 -10.99 -3.92 25.16
C PHE A 236 -10.94 -5.44 25.18
N ASP A 237 -12.10 -6.08 25.19
CA ASP A 237 -12.18 -7.51 25.00
C ASP A 237 -12.25 -7.83 23.50
N GLY A 238 -11.74 -8.99 23.10
CA GLY A 238 -11.99 -9.52 21.77
C GLY A 238 -11.04 -9.07 20.69
N ILE A 239 -9.90 -8.53 21.09
CA ILE A 239 -8.99 -7.91 20.16
C ILE A 239 -8.07 -8.95 19.54
N ALA A 240 -7.96 -8.88 18.21
CA ALA A 240 -7.22 -9.87 17.47
C ALA A 240 -5.73 -9.83 17.75
N LEU A 241 -5.20 -8.64 18.01
CA LEU A 241 -3.78 -8.30 18.10
C LEU A 241 -3.60 -7.15 19.09
N LEU A 242 -2.34 -6.86 19.41
CA LEU A 242 -1.98 -5.59 20.05
C LEU A 242 -2.36 -4.43 19.11
N PRO A 243 -3.20 -3.47 19.54
CA PRO A 243 -3.54 -2.34 18.69
C PRO A 243 -2.29 -1.49 18.42
N GLY A 244 -2.22 -0.90 17.22
CA GLY A 244 -1.13 0.00 16.84
C GLY A 244 -1.15 1.30 17.66
N ALA A 245 -2.33 1.70 18.14
CA ALA A 245 -2.51 2.72 19.18
C ALA A 245 -3.86 2.60 19.88
N VAL A 246 -3.97 3.10 21.11
CA VAL A 246 -5.22 3.42 21.78
C VAL A 246 -5.35 4.94 21.81
N VAL A 247 -6.43 5.46 21.24
CA VAL A 247 -6.79 6.87 21.27
C VAL A 247 -7.85 7.08 22.34
N VAL A 248 -7.60 7.99 23.27
CA VAL A 248 -8.52 8.28 24.38
C VAL A 248 -8.93 9.74 24.36
N THR A 249 -10.21 9.99 24.63
CA THR A 249 -10.79 11.34 24.76
C THR A 249 -11.67 11.41 26.01
N GLY A 250 -11.80 12.60 26.61
CA GLY A 250 -12.66 12.83 27.76
C GLY A 250 -13.15 14.28 27.80
N ALA A 251 -14.30 14.53 28.41
CA ALA A 251 -14.83 15.89 28.54
C ALA A 251 -13.87 16.78 29.35
N GLY A 252 -13.48 17.95 28.83
CA GLY A 252 -12.47 18.82 29.44
C GLY A 252 -11.02 18.32 29.31
N TYR A 253 -10.76 17.29 28.51
CA TYR A 253 -9.45 16.68 28.31
C TYR A 253 -9.07 16.52 26.84
N GLY A 254 -7.75 16.62 26.59
CA GLY A 254 -7.19 16.55 25.24
C GLY A 254 -7.29 15.15 24.67
N ILE A 255 -6.94 15.00 23.39
CA ILE A 255 -6.78 13.66 22.81
C ILE A 255 -5.42 13.12 23.26
N SER A 256 -5.39 11.91 23.80
CA SER A 256 -4.16 11.18 24.06
C SER A 256 -4.07 9.94 23.18
N ARG A 257 -2.86 9.60 22.76
CA ARG A 257 -2.60 8.45 21.90
C ARG A 257 -1.42 7.66 22.45
N GLU A 258 -1.71 6.46 22.93
CA GLU A 258 -0.71 5.58 23.52
C GLU A 258 -0.57 4.29 22.72
N ARG A 259 0.64 3.73 22.69
CA ARG A 259 0.90 2.42 22.07
C ARG A 259 1.09 1.38 23.17
N PRO A 260 0.21 0.39 23.30
CA PRO A 260 0.44 -0.68 24.25
C PRO A 260 1.68 -1.49 23.83
N LYS A 261 2.49 -1.90 24.81
CA LYS A 261 3.73 -2.67 24.59
C LYS A 261 3.44 -4.16 24.46
N ASP A 262 2.47 -4.64 25.21
CA ASP A 262 1.95 -6.00 25.22
C ASP A 262 0.49 -5.98 25.72
N LEU A 263 -0.15 -7.15 25.74
CA LEU A 263 -1.56 -7.33 26.14
C LEU A 263 -1.72 -7.60 27.63
N ASP A 264 -0.65 -8.00 28.32
CA ASP A 264 -0.69 -8.44 29.72
C ASP A 264 -0.45 -7.27 30.69
N THR A 265 0.13 -6.16 30.21
CA THR A 265 0.40 -4.94 30.97
C THR A 265 -0.80 -4.00 30.92
N GLU A 266 -1.26 -3.53 32.09
CA GLU A 266 -2.28 -2.48 32.18
C GLU A 266 -1.77 -1.20 31.50
N LEU A 267 -2.41 -0.80 30.39
CA LEU A 267 -2.05 0.41 29.65
C LEU A 267 -2.51 1.65 30.42
N GLN A 268 -1.56 2.44 30.93
CA GLN A 268 -1.88 3.75 31.51
C GLN A 268 -1.91 4.81 30.40
N VAL A 269 -3.05 5.50 30.25
CA VAL A 269 -3.21 6.61 29.31
C VAL A 269 -3.39 7.90 30.11
N ARG A 270 -2.51 8.87 29.90
CA ARG A 270 -2.61 10.18 30.54
C ARG A 270 -3.36 11.16 29.65
N LEU A 271 -4.36 11.82 30.21
CA LEU A 271 -5.09 12.91 29.59
C LEU A 271 -4.67 14.25 30.19
N ASP A 272 -4.22 15.17 29.35
CA ASP A 272 -3.92 16.54 29.77
C ASP A 272 -5.19 17.39 29.66
N ARG A 273 -5.41 18.30 30.61
CA ARG A 273 -6.59 19.19 30.60
C ARG A 273 -6.55 20.10 29.38
N THR A 274 -7.72 20.35 28.78
CA THR A 274 -7.82 21.23 27.62
C THR A 274 -7.97 22.67 28.01
N HIS A 275 -7.66 23.53 27.04
CA HIS A 275 -8.23 24.84 26.96
C HIS A 275 -9.46 24.78 26.05
N THR A 276 -10.51 25.49 26.43
CA THR A 276 -11.67 25.70 25.57
C THR A 276 -11.34 26.84 24.61
N SER A 277 -11.38 26.53 23.32
CA SER A 277 -11.26 27.51 22.24
C SER A 277 -12.63 27.88 21.71
N VAL A 278 -12.76 29.13 21.26
CA VAL A 278 -13.93 29.61 20.54
C VAL A 278 -13.57 29.78 19.07
N LEU A 279 -14.27 29.06 18.19
CA LEU A 279 -14.18 29.21 16.74
C LEU A 279 -15.33 30.09 16.24
N SER A 280 -14.98 31.13 15.48
CA SER A 280 -15.94 31.91 14.68
C SER A 280 -15.85 31.50 13.22
N VAL A 281 -16.99 31.30 12.57
CA VAL A 281 -17.05 30.95 11.15
C VAL A 281 -17.79 32.05 10.39
N THR A 282 -17.13 32.68 9.42
CA THR A 282 -17.66 33.81 8.65
C THR A 282 -17.74 33.54 7.16
N ASP A 283 -18.51 34.35 6.45
CA ASP A 283 -18.42 34.47 4.99
C ASP A 283 -17.30 35.43 4.56
N ASP A 284 -17.16 35.61 3.24
CA ASP A 284 -16.20 36.53 2.61
C ASP A 284 -16.47 38.02 2.94
N ASP A 285 -17.69 38.36 3.37
CA ASP A 285 -18.06 39.70 3.83
C ASP A 285 -17.79 39.88 5.35
N GLY A 286 -17.27 38.85 6.03
CA GLY A 286 -17.02 38.85 7.47
C GLY A 286 -18.27 38.66 8.33
N ARG A 287 -19.42 38.30 7.76
CA ARG A 287 -20.65 38.00 8.51
C ARG A 287 -20.57 36.60 9.11
N LEU A 288 -21.01 36.45 10.36
CA LEU A 288 -21.10 35.13 11.00
C LEU A 288 -22.09 34.23 10.28
N LEU A 289 -21.67 33.01 10.01
CA LEU A 289 -22.49 31.99 9.36
C LEU A 289 -23.27 31.17 10.37
N ARG A 290 -24.57 31.05 10.14
CA ARG A 290 -25.47 30.17 10.91
C ARG A 290 -25.46 28.76 10.34
N SER A 291 -25.78 27.78 11.19
CA SER A 291 -25.93 26.37 10.79
C SER A 291 -24.68 25.76 10.14
N VAL A 292 -23.49 26.23 10.54
CA VAL A 292 -22.23 25.62 10.11
C VAL A 292 -22.05 24.29 10.86
N LYS A 293 -21.71 23.25 10.10
CA LYS A 293 -21.28 21.98 10.65
C LYS A 293 -19.76 22.03 10.87
N VAL A 294 -19.36 22.07 12.13
CA VAL A 294 -17.95 21.99 12.55
C VAL A 294 -17.69 20.59 13.13
N LEU A 295 -16.69 19.90 12.57
CA LEU A 295 -16.28 18.57 12.97
C LEU A 295 -14.80 18.54 13.37
N ARG A 296 -14.45 17.87 14.45
CA ARG A 296 -13.07 17.48 14.76
C ARG A 296 -12.62 16.35 13.84
N ALA A 297 -11.68 16.65 12.96
CA ALA A 297 -11.19 15.71 11.96
C ALA A 297 -9.87 15.02 12.37
N ASP A 298 -9.22 15.51 13.43
CA ASP A 298 -8.16 14.83 14.18
C ASP A 298 -8.67 13.62 14.97
N LEU A 299 -9.98 13.56 15.22
CA LEU A 299 -10.62 12.41 15.86
C LEU A 299 -10.83 11.24 14.87
N PRO A 300 -10.53 10.00 15.26
CA PRO A 300 -10.82 8.82 14.45
C PRO A 300 -12.30 8.68 14.08
N ALA A 301 -12.60 7.88 13.06
CA ALA A 301 -13.98 7.57 12.70
C ALA A 301 -14.64 6.75 13.83
N GLY A 302 -15.86 7.11 14.22
CA GLY A 302 -16.60 6.43 15.30
C GLY A 302 -16.66 7.19 16.63
N MET A 303 -15.83 8.21 16.82
CA MET A 303 -15.97 9.14 17.96
C MET A 303 -16.94 10.28 17.62
N ASP A 304 -17.53 10.90 18.63
CA ASP A 304 -18.29 12.15 18.43
C ASP A 304 -17.34 13.26 17.98
N ARG A 305 -17.54 13.69 16.73
CA ARG A 305 -16.74 14.74 16.09
C ARG A 305 -17.40 16.10 16.20
N SER A 306 -18.64 16.18 16.66
CA SER A 306 -19.40 17.42 16.62
C SER A 306 -18.87 18.43 17.64
N VAL A 307 -18.85 19.70 17.23
CA VAL A 307 -18.47 20.82 18.09
C VAL A 307 -19.74 21.54 18.55
N LEU A 308 -19.81 21.91 19.83
CA LEU A 308 -20.98 22.56 20.40
C LEU A 308 -21.15 23.97 19.82
N THR A 309 -22.33 24.25 19.26
CA THR A 309 -22.70 25.58 18.79
C THR A 309 -23.27 26.38 19.96
N ARG A 310 -22.73 27.57 20.21
CA ARG A 310 -23.26 28.54 21.17
C ARG A 310 -24.46 29.28 20.61
N ALA A 311 -25.21 29.92 21.49
CA ALA A 311 -26.35 30.77 21.12
C ALA A 311 -25.97 32.00 20.27
N ASP A 312 -24.68 32.36 20.22
CA ASP A 312 -24.13 33.48 19.43
C ASP A 312 -23.50 33.04 18.10
N ASP A 313 -23.83 31.84 17.60
CA ASP A 313 -23.32 31.26 16.35
C ASP A 313 -21.78 31.04 16.36
N ARG A 314 -21.14 31.04 17.54
CA ARG A 314 -19.74 30.60 17.74
C ARG A 314 -19.68 29.14 18.18
N PHE A 315 -18.53 28.49 17.98
CA PHE A 315 -18.33 27.07 18.25
C PHE A 315 -17.32 26.90 19.38
N GLU A 316 -17.67 26.13 20.41
CA GLU A 316 -16.75 25.80 21.51
C GLU A 316 -16.22 24.38 21.37
N PHE A 317 -14.91 24.25 21.37
CA PHE A 317 -14.24 22.96 21.38
C PHE A 317 -13.08 22.97 22.36
N ASP A 318 -12.87 21.80 22.97
CA ASP A 318 -11.76 21.53 23.86
C ASP A 318 -10.56 21.02 23.06
N HIS A 319 -9.39 21.64 23.23
CA HIS A 319 -8.13 21.13 22.70
C HIS A 319 -7.00 21.15 23.71
N GLY A 320 -6.11 20.17 23.62
CA GLY A 320 -4.97 20.02 24.51
C GLY A 320 -3.69 20.65 23.93
N ASP A 321 -2.55 20.09 24.35
CA ASP A 321 -1.20 20.52 23.95
C ASP A 321 -0.77 20.05 22.56
N VAL A 322 -1.71 19.54 21.76
CA VAL A 322 -1.51 19.17 20.36
C VAL A 322 -2.40 19.98 19.43
N ASP A 323 -1.95 20.15 18.19
CA ASP A 323 -2.72 20.78 17.13
C ASP A 323 -4.09 20.08 16.97
N SER A 324 -5.18 20.82 17.07
CA SER A 324 -6.52 20.33 16.78
C SER A 324 -6.92 20.68 15.36
N ILE A 325 -7.61 19.75 14.71
CA ILE A 325 -7.90 19.88 13.28
C ILE A 325 -9.39 19.85 13.07
N LEU A 326 -9.95 20.98 12.64
CA LEU A 326 -11.39 21.17 12.50
C LEU A 326 -11.75 21.25 11.02
N SER A 327 -12.81 20.55 10.63
CA SER A 327 -13.47 20.64 9.32
C SER A 327 -14.75 21.44 9.48
N CYS A 328 -14.86 22.57 8.78
CA CYS A 328 -15.99 23.49 8.82
C CYS A 328 -16.70 23.45 7.47
N SER A 329 -18.00 23.21 7.47
CA SER A 329 -18.81 23.11 6.24
C SER A 329 -20.18 23.75 6.43
N ALA A 330 -20.71 24.38 5.37
CA ALA A 330 -22.06 24.95 5.34
C ALA A 330 -22.67 24.75 3.96
N ASN A 331 -24.00 24.66 3.87
CA ASN A 331 -24.71 24.41 2.62
C ASN A 331 -24.39 25.49 1.57
N GLY A 332 -24.03 25.09 0.35
CA GLY A 332 -23.61 26.01 -0.72
C GLY A 332 -22.26 26.71 -0.51
N ARG A 333 -21.47 26.34 0.51
CA ARG A 333 -20.15 26.90 0.79
C ARG A 333 -19.07 25.83 0.84
N GLU A 334 -17.83 26.23 0.63
CA GLU A 334 -16.70 25.30 0.62
C GLU A 334 -16.51 24.67 2.01
N THR A 335 -15.98 23.45 2.04
CA THR A 335 -15.49 22.85 3.29
C THR A 335 -14.07 23.32 3.54
N VAL A 336 -13.83 24.01 4.65
CA VAL A 336 -12.50 24.49 5.06
C VAL A 336 -12.01 23.70 6.25
N VAL A 337 -10.74 23.35 6.19
CA VAL A 337 -10.04 22.71 7.29
C VAL A 337 -9.10 23.70 7.93
N VAL A 338 -9.18 23.82 9.25
CA VAL A 338 -8.31 24.67 10.06
C VAL A 338 -7.55 23.84 11.08
N THR A 339 -6.27 24.17 11.24
CA THR A 339 -5.45 23.66 12.34
C THR A 339 -5.37 24.73 13.42
N VAL A 340 -5.88 24.42 14.61
CA VAL A 340 -5.83 25.27 15.79
C VAL A 340 -4.68 24.79 16.67
N ARG A 341 -3.68 25.66 16.86
CA ARG A 341 -2.49 25.34 17.66
C ARG A 341 -2.81 25.36 19.16
N PRO A 342 -2.04 24.64 19.99
CA PRO A 342 -2.10 24.74 21.45
C PRO A 342 -2.04 26.18 21.95
N GLY A 343 -2.86 26.49 22.97
CA GLY A 343 -2.91 27.81 23.60
C GLY A 343 -3.64 28.91 22.81
N VAL A 344 -4.10 28.65 21.59
CA VAL A 344 -5.04 29.56 20.91
C VAL A 344 -6.37 29.52 21.67
N THR A 345 -6.97 30.66 21.99
CA THR A 345 -8.28 30.73 22.66
C THR A 345 -9.40 31.17 21.72
N GLU A 346 -9.05 31.86 20.64
CA GLU A 346 -9.98 32.29 19.60
C GLU A 346 -9.42 31.95 18.22
N ALA A 347 -10.22 31.26 17.42
CA ALA A 347 -9.93 30.96 16.02
C ALA A 347 -11.02 31.56 15.12
N SER A 348 -10.65 31.89 13.88
CA SER A 348 -11.61 32.31 12.85
C SER A 348 -11.38 31.53 11.56
N VAL A 349 -12.47 31.18 10.90
CA VAL A 349 -12.48 30.49 9.60
C VAL A 349 -13.44 31.23 8.68
N THR A 350 -13.00 31.50 7.46
CA THR A 350 -13.86 32.06 6.41
C THR A 350 -14.24 30.96 5.43
N LEU A 351 -15.54 30.75 5.21
CA LEU A 351 -16.07 29.82 4.21
C LEU A 351 -16.51 30.60 2.97
N ARG A 352 -15.87 30.32 1.83
CA ARG A 352 -16.22 30.92 0.53
C ARG A 352 -17.46 30.27 -0.06
N ASP A 353 -18.24 31.04 -0.82
CA ASP A 353 -19.35 30.49 -1.60
C ASP A 353 -18.84 29.48 -2.63
N CYS A 354 -19.50 28.33 -2.74
CA CYS A 354 -19.17 27.38 -3.79
C CYS A 354 -19.53 27.94 -5.17
N ALA A 355 -18.73 27.56 -6.15
CA ALA A 355 -19.04 27.73 -7.56
C ALA A 355 -20.03 26.66 -8.03
N ARG A 356 -20.57 26.89 -9.22
CA ARG A 356 -21.36 25.91 -9.98
C ARG A 356 -20.68 25.70 -11.33
N VAL A 357 -20.53 24.46 -11.78
CA VAL A 357 -19.87 24.17 -13.07
C VAL A 357 -20.87 23.47 -13.98
N GLU A 358 -21.14 24.07 -15.14
CA GLU A 358 -22.05 23.56 -16.15
C GLU A 358 -21.29 23.30 -17.45
N GLY A 359 -21.61 22.19 -18.10
CA GLY A 359 -21.04 21.86 -19.39
C GLY A 359 -21.87 20.88 -20.20
N ARG A 360 -21.33 20.52 -21.35
CA ARG A 360 -21.88 19.51 -22.25
C ARG A 360 -20.80 18.56 -22.71
N VAL A 361 -21.15 17.28 -22.71
CA VAL A 361 -20.44 16.23 -23.41
C VAL A 361 -21.02 16.14 -24.82
N VAL A 362 -20.19 16.27 -25.84
CA VAL A 362 -20.62 16.26 -27.24
C VAL A 362 -19.74 15.34 -28.07
N ASP A 363 -20.26 14.81 -29.16
CA ASP A 363 -19.46 14.11 -30.16
C ASP A 363 -18.74 15.09 -31.11
N SER A 364 -17.99 14.54 -32.07
CA SER A 364 -17.29 15.30 -33.10
C SER A 364 -18.20 16.10 -34.04
N SER A 365 -19.50 15.76 -34.11
CA SER A 365 -20.52 16.54 -34.84
C SER A 365 -21.10 17.69 -33.99
N GLY A 366 -20.80 17.72 -32.70
CA GLY A 366 -21.39 18.63 -31.72
C GLY A 366 -22.72 18.17 -31.15
N ALA A 367 -23.19 16.96 -31.48
CA ALA A 367 -24.38 16.37 -30.88
C ALA A 367 -24.08 15.94 -29.45
N GLY A 368 -25.02 16.18 -28.54
CA GLY A 368 -24.82 15.89 -27.12
C GLY A 368 -24.95 14.40 -26.80
N ILE A 369 -24.02 13.86 -26.01
CA ILE A 369 -23.99 12.44 -25.65
C ILE A 369 -24.48 12.27 -24.21
N PRO A 370 -25.67 11.69 -23.97
CA PRO A 370 -26.16 11.38 -22.61
C PRO A 370 -25.45 10.16 -22.01
N GLY A 371 -25.53 10.01 -20.69
CA GLY A 371 -25.05 8.84 -19.94
C GLY A 371 -23.54 8.78 -19.72
N ILE A 372 -22.80 9.84 -20.02
CA ILE A 372 -21.34 9.86 -19.87
C ILE A 372 -20.95 10.36 -18.47
N PRO A 373 -20.19 9.58 -17.69
CA PRO A 373 -19.69 10.03 -16.39
C PRO A 373 -18.56 11.05 -16.57
N VAL A 374 -18.63 12.14 -15.80
CA VAL A 374 -17.73 13.28 -15.82
C VAL A 374 -17.17 13.48 -14.41
N ASP A 375 -15.85 13.57 -14.29
CA ASP A 375 -15.16 13.93 -13.06
C ASP A 375 -14.75 15.41 -13.11
N LEU A 376 -14.92 16.11 -12.00
CA LEU A 376 -14.33 17.41 -11.75
C LEU A 376 -13.41 17.29 -10.55
N ALA A 377 -12.13 17.57 -10.73
CA ALA A 377 -11.16 17.63 -9.66
C ALA A 377 -10.72 19.08 -9.45
N VAL A 378 -11.06 19.66 -8.31
CA VAL A 378 -10.60 21.02 -7.95
C VAL A 378 -9.60 20.94 -6.83
N GLU A 379 -8.52 21.71 -6.91
CA GLU A 379 -7.59 21.93 -5.81
C GLU A 379 -8.35 22.50 -4.60
N GLY A 380 -8.67 21.61 -3.66
CA GLY A 380 -9.26 21.97 -2.39
C GLY A 380 -8.24 21.86 -1.27
N ARG A 381 -8.52 22.55 -0.17
CA ARG A 381 -7.88 22.27 1.12
C ARG A 381 -8.64 21.11 1.77
N SER A 382 -8.41 19.88 1.30
CA SER A 382 -8.97 18.68 1.93
C SER A 382 -8.00 18.10 2.94
N LEU A 383 -8.56 17.51 4.00
CA LEU A 383 -7.86 16.60 4.88
C LEU A 383 -7.64 15.25 4.21
N ASP A 384 -6.59 14.56 4.63
CA ASP A 384 -6.58 13.12 4.49
C ASP A 384 -7.39 12.46 5.63
N ARG A 385 -7.56 11.14 5.55
CA ARG A 385 -8.32 10.39 6.56
C ARG A 385 -7.67 10.38 7.94
N SER A 386 -6.43 10.83 8.07
CA SER A 386 -5.74 10.98 9.36
C SER A 386 -5.96 12.35 10.01
N GLY A 387 -6.76 13.21 9.37
CA GLY A 387 -7.03 14.54 9.86
C GLY A 387 -5.88 15.50 9.64
N VAL A 388 -4.78 15.11 8.97
CA VAL A 388 -3.65 16.01 8.70
C VAL A 388 -3.93 16.87 7.47
N ALA A 389 -3.67 18.17 7.58
CA ALA A 389 -3.70 19.10 6.45
C ALA A 389 -2.61 18.71 5.43
N CYS A 390 -2.95 17.80 4.53
CA CYS A 390 -2.09 17.38 3.43
C CYS A 390 -2.09 18.44 2.31
N LYS A 391 -0.96 18.56 1.60
CA LYS A 391 -0.85 19.39 0.39
C LYS A 391 -2.00 19.03 -0.57
N THR A 392 -2.82 20.03 -0.91
CA THR A 392 -3.82 20.10 -1.98
C THR A 392 -4.33 18.73 -2.46
N LYS A 393 -5.12 18.03 -1.63
CA LYS A 393 -5.94 16.93 -2.14
C LYS A 393 -7.07 17.52 -2.97
N SER A 394 -7.17 17.11 -4.23
CA SER A 394 -8.23 17.55 -5.12
C SER A 394 -9.58 17.02 -4.61
N VAL A 395 -10.58 17.89 -4.52
CA VAL A 395 -11.97 17.48 -4.31
C VAL A 395 -12.47 16.92 -5.64
N MET A 396 -12.81 15.63 -5.65
CA MET A 396 -13.33 14.95 -6.83
C MET A 396 -14.85 14.88 -6.75
N LEU A 397 -15.50 15.51 -7.72
CA LEU A 397 -16.95 15.50 -7.90
C LEU A 397 -17.29 14.68 -9.13
N HIS A 398 -18.45 14.02 -9.10
CA HIS A 398 -18.92 13.18 -10.21
C HIS A 398 -20.28 13.66 -10.68
N ALA A 399 -20.47 13.70 -11.99
CA ALA A 399 -21.75 13.96 -12.64
C ALA A 399 -21.92 12.98 -13.80
N VAL A 400 -23.15 12.77 -14.25
CA VAL A 400 -23.44 12.02 -15.48
C VAL A 400 -24.14 12.98 -16.43
N SER A 401 -23.74 12.97 -17.70
CA SER A 401 -24.39 13.81 -18.70
C SER A 401 -25.86 13.39 -18.91
N ALA A 402 -26.78 14.34 -18.82
CA ALA A 402 -28.20 14.16 -19.06
C ALA A 402 -28.53 14.16 -20.56
N ASP A 403 -29.82 14.19 -20.89
CA ASP A 403 -30.32 14.32 -22.26
C ASP A 403 -29.69 15.52 -22.97
N ARG A 404 -29.16 15.31 -24.18
CA ARG A 404 -28.36 16.29 -24.95
C ARG A 404 -26.97 16.59 -24.36
N GLY A 405 -26.48 15.72 -23.48
CA GLY A 405 -25.11 15.70 -23.00
C GLY A 405 -24.78 16.72 -21.90
N SER A 406 -25.75 17.44 -21.35
CA SER A 406 -25.48 18.44 -20.30
C SER A 406 -25.11 17.81 -18.97
N PHE A 407 -24.13 18.37 -18.26
CA PHE A 407 -23.78 17.99 -16.89
C PHE A 407 -23.67 19.22 -16.00
N VAL A 408 -23.91 19.02 -14.70
CA VAL A 408 -23.82 20.07 -13.68
C VAL A 408 -23.09 19.51 -12.47
N PHE A 409 -22.12 20.27 -11.96
CA PHE A 409 -21.57 20.10 -10.64
C PHE A 409 -22.06 21.25 -9.76
N GLU A 410 -22.79 20.91 -8.72
CA GLU A 410 -23.17 21.83 -7.65
C GLU A 410 -22.08 21.85 -6.57
N GLU A 411 -22.08 22.91 -5.76
CA GLU A 411 -21.22 23.04 -4.57
C GLU A 411 -19.71 22.85 -4.84
N VAL A 412 -19.24 23.35 -5.98
CA VAL A 412 -17.84 23.21 -6.40
C VAL A 412 -16.96 24.18 -5.61
N PRO A 413 -15.95 23.73 -4.84
CA PRO A 413 -15.04 24.64 -4.15
C PRO A 413 -14.34 25.61 -5.12
N PRO A 414 -14.10 26.87 -4.73
CA PRO A 414 -13.36 27.81 -5.55
C PRO A 414 -11.85 27.47 -5.58
N GLY A 415 -11.29 27.29 -6.77
CA GLY A 415 -9.90 26.93 -6.97
C GLY A 415 -9.54 26.64 -8.43
N ASN A 416 -8.30 26.21 -8.66
CA ASN A 416 -7.90 25.66 -9.95
C ASN A 416 -8.24 24.18 -9.99
N GLY A 417 -8.64 23.67 -11.13
CA GLY A 417 -9.00 22.27 -11.27
C GLY A 417 -8.92 21.78 -12.70
N TYR A 418 -9.44 20.59 -12.90
CA TYR A 418 -9.68 20.03 -14.21
C TYR A 418 -11.01 19.28 -14.25
N VAL A 419 -11.71 19.41 -15.37
CA VAL A 419 -12.85 18.57 -15.73
C VAL A 419 -12.36 17.54 -16.73
N ARG A 420 -12.82 16.30 -16.58
CA ARG A 420 -12.58 15.22 -17.53
C ARG A 420 -13.78 14.29 -17.59
N ARG A 421 -13.85 13.46 -18.62
CA ARG A 421 -14.66 12.25 -18.57
C ARG A 421 -14.02 11.26 -17.57
N THR A 422 -14.83 10.55 -16.80
CA THR A 422 -14.32 9.52 -15.88
C THR A 422 -13.50 8.49 -16.65
N GLY A 423 -12.25 8.26 -16.21
CA GLY A 423 -11.30 7.37 -16.88
C GLY A 423 -10.67 7.92 -18.16
N ALA A 424 -10.92 9.17 -18.56
CA ALA A 424 -10.22 9.80 -19.66
C ALA A 424 -8.90 10.47 -19.20
N PRO A 425 -7.88 10.52 -20.08
CA PRO A 425 -6.61 11.17 -19.79
C PRO A 425 -6.65 12.67 -20.04
N GLU A 426 -7.62 13.14 -20.83
CA GLU A 426 -7.74 14.52 -21.25
C GLU A 426 -8.26 15.36 -20.10
N LEU A 427 -7.47 16.36 -19.72
CA LEU A 427 -7.79 17.26 -18.61
C LEU A 427 -8.10 18.63 -19.18
N MET A 428 -9.35 19.06 -19.09
CA MET A 428 -9.71 20.45 -19.36
C MET A 428 -9.50 21.26 -18.09
N ARG A 429 -8.50 22.15 -18.08
CA ARG A 429 -8.25 23.02 -16.94
C ARG A 429 -9.42 23.98 -16.75
N VAL A 430 -9.86 24.13 -15.51
CA VAL A 430 -10.91 25.06 -15.10
C VAL A 430 -10.45 25.88 -13.91
N GLN A 431 -10.99 27.10 -13.80
CA GLN A 431 -10.83 27.94 -12.62
C GLN A 431 -12.22 28.29 -12.11
N THR A 432 -12.52 27.90 -10.87
CA THR A 432 -13.80 28.17 -10.21
C THR A 432 -13.63 29.35 -9.27
N LEU A 433 -14.54 30.32 -9.36
CA LEU A 433 -14.55 31.53 -8.54
C LEU A 433 -15.70 31.47 -7.53
N PRO A 434 -15.53 32.01 -6.30
CA PRO A 434 -16.57 31.94 -5.27
C PRO A 434 -17.93 32.48 -5.75
N GLY A 435 -18.98 31.69 -5.55
CA GLY A 435 -20.36 32.06 -5.91
C GLY A 435 -20.61 32.28 -7.41
N LYS A 436 -19.68 31.90 -8.29
CA LYS A 436 -19.81 32.05 -9.74
C LYS A 436 -20.21 30.74 -10.42
N THR A 437 -20.99 30.85 -11.49
CA THR A 437 -21.24 29.72 -12.38
C THR A 437 -20.27 29.76 -13.57
N LEU A 438 -19.47 28.70 -13.72
CA LEU A 438 -18.69 28.45 -14.92
C LEU A 438 -19.59 27.71 -15.92
N ARG A 439 -19.89 28.34 -17.07
CA ARG A 439 -20.77 27.81 -18.11
C ARG A 439 -20.00 27.43 -19.36
N ASP A 440 -20.71 26.77 -20.27
CA ASP A 440 -20.27 26.50 -21.64
C ASP A 440 -19.02 25.62 -21.75
N LEU A 441 -18.73 24.81 -20.72
CA LEU A 441 -17.69 23.79 -20.84
C LEU A 441 -18.12 22.75 -21.89
N ARG A 442 -17.24 22.47 -22.84
CA ARG A 442 -17.49 21.48 -23.91
C ARG A 442 -16.45 20.38 -23.82
N LEU A 443 -16.88 19.19 -23.39
CA LEU A 443 -16.07 17.98 -23.44
C LEU A 443 -16.40 17.26 -24.73
N GLU A 444 -15.49 17.33 -25.69
CA GLU A 444 -15.64 16.59 -26.95
C GLU A 444 -15.20 15.14 -26.74
N ILE A 445 -16.04 14.22 -27.21
CA ILE A 445 -15.74 12.79 -27.23
C ILE A 445 -15.62 12.39 -28.68
N ASP A 446 -14.46 11.85 -29.03
CA ASP A 446 -14.31 11.17 -30.31
C ASP A 446 -15.36 10.06 -30.40
N THR A 447 -16.15 10.09 -31.47
CA THR A 447 -17.07 9.00 -31.81
C THR A 447 -16.35 7.67 -31.68
N PRO A 448 -16.96 6.64 -31.06
CA PRO A 448 -16.34 5.34 -30.89
C PRO A 448 -15.78 4.84 -32.21
N GLN A 449 -14.49 4.57 -32.25
CA GLN A 449 -13.85 4.02 -33.43
C GLN A 449 -13.85 2.50 -33.34
N GLU A 450 -14.30 1.86 -34.41
CA GLU A 450 -14.21 0.41 -34.53
C GLU A 450 -12.80 0.04 -34.98
N LEU A 451 -12.10 -0.73 -34.15
CA LEU A 451 -10.82 -1.34 -34.49
C LEU A 451 -11.03 -2.83 -34.71
N HIS A 452 -10.99 -3.26 -35.96
CA HIS A 452 -10.97 -4.66 -36.31
C HIS A 452 -9.57 -5.23 -36.05
N VAL A 453 -9.50 -6.32 -35.28
CA VAL A 453 -8.23 -6.99 -34.93
C VAL A 453 -8.28 -8.41 -35.47
N VAL A 454 -7.18 -8.85 -36.07
CA VAL A 454 -6.96 -10.23 -36.54
C VAL A 454 -5.73 -10.78 -35.83
N VAL A 455 -5.90 -11.85 -35.05
CA VAL A 455 -4.83 -12.52 -34.33
C VAL A 455 -4.46 -13.80 -35.05
N VAL A 456 -3.20 -13.91 -35.43
CA VAL A 456 -2.66 -15.06 -36.19
C VAL A 456 -1.38 -15.58 -35.56
N ASP A 457 -0.99 -16.79 -35.94
CA ASP A 457 0.32 -17.36 -35.63
C ASP A 457 1.38 -16.97 -36.68
N PRO A 458 2.65 -17.37 -36.53
CA PRO A 458 3.71 -17.04 -37.51
C PRO A 458 3.53 -17.67 -38.89
N LEU A 459 2.58 -18.61 -39.05
CA LEU A 459 2.21 -19.25 -40.31
C LEU A 459 0.90 -18.69 -40.88
N ASP A 460 0.46 -17.52 -40.40
CA ASP A 460 -0.80 -16.86 -40.78
C ASP A 460 -2.08 -17.66 -40.47
N ARG A 461 -2.01 -18.64 -39.56
CA ARG A 461 -3.20 -19.36 -39.12
C ARG A 461 -3.92 -18.58 -38.03
N PRO A 462 -5.26 -18.45 -38.09
CA PRO A 462 -6.02 -17.69 -37.12
C PRO A 462 -5.95 -18.31 -35.71
N ILE A 463 -5.86 -17.46 -34.68
CA ILE A 463 -5.85 -17.89 -33.27
C ILE A 463 -7.18 -17.51 -32.63
N SER A 464 -8.00 -18.52 -32.34
CA SER A 464 -9.30 -18.35 -31.70
C SER A 464 -9.21 -18.20 -30.18
N GLY A 465 -10.10 -17.40 -29.60
CA GLY A 465 -10.21 -17.15 -28.16
C GLY A 465 -8.96 -16.49 -27.58
N ALA A 466 -8.25 -15.68 -28.36
CA ALA A 466 -7.23 -14.77 -27.85
C ALA A 466 -7.94 -13.58 -27.20
N ARG A 467 -7.50 -13.23 -26.00
CA ARG A 467 -8.04 -12.16 -25.18
C ARG A 467 -7.33 -10.86 -25.51
N ILE A 468 -8.09 -9.79 -25.76
CA ILE A 468 -7.56 -8.49 -26.14
C ILE A 468 -8.01 -7.44 -25.11
N GLU A 469 -7.03 -6.74 -24.57
CA GLU A 469 -7.19 -5.68 -23.55
C GLU A 469 -6.45 -4.43 -23.99
N THR A 470 -6.99 -3.25 -23.71
CA THR A 470 -6.30 -1.97 -23.94
C THR A 470 -5.47 -1.60 -22.72
N THR A 471 -4.17 -1.35 -22.86
CA THR A 471 -3.27 -1.08 -21.72
C THR A 471 -3.04 0.38 -21.40
N ARG A 472 -3.31 1.30 -22.33
CA ARG A 472 -3.21 2.74 -22.05
C ARG A 472 -4.50 3.24 -21.41
N ARG A 473 -4.37 3.81 -20.20
CA ARG A 473 -5.43 4.54 -19.45
C ARG A 473 -6.07 5.68 -20.24
N SER A 474 -5.52 6.05 -21.40
CA SER A 474 -6.01 7.12 -22.25
C SER A 474 -7.31 6.81 -22.99
N VAL A 475 -7.66 5.53 -23.10
CA VAL A 475 -8.90 5.06 -23.69
C VAL A 475 -9.64 4.41 -22.53
N SER A 476 -10.78 4.95 -22.11
CA SER A 476 -11.49 4.37 -20.96
C SER A 476 -11.89 2.94 -21.31
N SER A 477 -11.27 1.98 -20.65
CA SER A 477 -11.59 0.56 -20.79
C SER A 477 -12.78 0.22 -19.89
N GLU A 478 -13.96 0.77 -20.20
CA GLU A 478 -15.21 0.10 -19.82
C GLU A 478 -15.47 -1.13 -20.69
N LEU A 479 -14.62 -1.35 -21.70
CA LEU A 479 -14.67 -2.50 -22.56
C LEU A 479 -14.17 -3.71 -21.79
N MET A 480 -15.10 -4.62 -21.53
CA MET A 480 -14.75 -5.99 -21.21
C MET A 480 -13.71 -6.50 -22.21
N PRO A 481 -12.73 -7.31 -21.77
CA PRO A 481 -11.78 -7.97 -22.65
C PRO A 481 -12.52 -8.62 -23.83
N ALA A 482 -12.10 -8.31 -25.06
CA ALA A 482 -12.69 -8.94 -26.24
C ALA A 482 -11.97 -10.26 -26.51
N MET A 483 -12.72 -11.24 -27.02
CA MET A 483 -12.17 -12.54 -27.44
C MET A 483 -12.23 -12.64 -28.97
N THR A 484 -11.20 -13.25 -29.57
CA THR A 484 -11.25 -13.58 -31.00
C THR A 484 -12.18 -14.76 -31.28
N ASP A 485 -12.88 -14.69 -32.40
CA ASP A 485 -13.72 -15.77 -32.94
C ASP A 485 -12.88 -16.92 -33.54
N ARG A 486 -13.50 -17.86 -34.28
CA ARG A 486 -12.79 -19.03 -34.87
C ARG A 486 -11.84 -18.62 -35.99
N GLU A 487 -12.13 -17.51 -36.65
CA GLU A 487 -11.35 -16.88 -37.70
C GLU A 487 -10.26 -15.96 -37.15
N GLY A 488 -10.07 -15.93 -35.82
CA GLY A 488 -9.06 -15.12 -35.14
C GLY A 488 -9.40 -13.63 -35.15
N ARG A 489 -10.65 -13.24 -35.40
CA ARG A 489 -11.10 -11.85 -35.56
C ARG A 489 -11.86 -11.38 -34.34
N THR A 490 -11.78 -10.08 -34.07
CA THR A 490 -12.66 -9.40 -33.12
C THR A 490 -12.75 -7.91 -33.47
N THR A 491 -13.75 -7.23 -32.94
CA THR A 491 -13.92 -5.78 -33.13
C THR A 491 -13.95 -5.10 -31.78
N LEU A 492 -13.04 -4.15 -31.58
CA LEU A 492 -12.98 -3.30 -30.39
C LEU A 492 -13.66 -1.97 -30.70
N ARG A 493 -14.55 -1.51 -29.83
CA ARG A 493 -15.16 -0.17 -29.92
C ARG A 493 -14.42 0.78 -29.00
N LEU A 494 -13.40 1.45 -29.51
CA LEU A 494 -12.51 2.29 -28.70
C LEU A 494 -13.02 3.74 -28.66
N VAL A 495 -13.01 4.35 -27.46
CA VAL A 495 -13.49 5.73 -27.27
C VAL A 495 -12.33 6.63 -26.81
N GLY A 496 -11.97 7.58 -27.67
CA GLY A 496 -10.94 8.59 -27.42
C GLY A 496 -9.53 8.18 -27.88
N GLY A 497 -8.72 9.19 -28.15
CA GLY A 497 -7.29 9.07 -28.43
C GLY A 497 -6.95 8.79 -29.89
N ARG A 498 -5.79 9.27 -30.34
CA ARG A 498 -5.25 8.96 -31.68
C ARG A 498 -4.50 7.64 -31.75
N THR A 499 -4.07 7.11 -30.61
CA THR A 499 -3.33 5.86 -30.51
C THR A 499 -3.86 5.01 -29.36
N CYS A 500 -3.93 3.70 -29.57
CA CYS A 500 -4.19 2.72 -28.52
C CYS A 500 -3.02 1.73 -28.41
N SER A 501 -2.83 1.17 -27.22
CA SER A 501 -1.94 0.04 -27.00
C SER A 501 -2.79 -1.18 -26.66
N LEU A 502 -2.69 -2.24 -27.46
CA LEU A 502 -3.42 -3.47 -27.25
C LEU A 502 -2.48 -4.53 -26.68
N ARG A 503 -2.89 -5.12 -25.57
CA ARG A 503 -2.34 -6.34 -25.01
C ARG A 503 -3.18 -7.52 -25.49
N VAL A 504 -2.55 -8.43 -26.20
CA VAL A 504 -3.17 -9.68 -26.66
C VAL A 504 -2.56 -10.84 -25.90
N THR A 505 -3.39 -11.63 -25.23
CA THR A 505 -2.99 -12.80 -24.45
C THR A 505 -3.75 -14.05 -24.90
N LYS A 506 -3.05 -15.17 -24.95
CA LYS A 506 -3.64 -16.50 -25.17
C LYS A 506 -2.76 -17.53 -24.49
N HIS A 507 -3.36 -18.43 -23.71
CA HIS A 507 -2.62 -19.54 -23.11
C HIS A 507 -1.93 -20.40 -24.19
N GLY A 508 -0.66 -20.73 -23.96
CA GLY A 508 0.25 -21.35 -24.92
C GLY A 508 0.97 -20.36 -25.84
N TRP A 509 0.75 -19.05 -25.71
CA TRP A 509 1.30 -18.02 -26.60
C TRP A 509 1.96 -16.88 -25.83
N VAL A 510 3.01 -16.33 -26.42
CA VAL A 510 3.70 -15.14 -25.94
C VAL A 510 2.74 -13.96 -25.99
N LYS A 511 2.58 -13.28 -24.86
CA LYS A 511 1.83 -12.03 -24.77
C LYS A 511 2.40 -11.01 -25.76
N SER A 512 1.54 -10.38 -26.54
CA SER A 512 1.93 -9.34 -27.49
C SER A 512 1.36 -7.99 -27.06
N VAL A 513 2.15 -6.93 -27.18
CA VAL A 513 1.72 -5.54 -26.97
C VAL A 513 1.96 -4.78 -28.27
N VAL A 514 0.89 -4.26 -28.85
CA VAL A 514 0.92 -3.57 -30.15
C VAL A 514 0.32 -2.18 -30.01
N ASP A 515 1.09 -1.17 -30.37
CA ASP A 515 0.60 0.21 -30.48
C ASP A 515 0.02 0.45 -31.87
N ARG A 516 -1.14 1.11 -31.93
CA ARG A 516 -1.88 1.35 -33.18
C ARG A 516 -2.50 2.74 -33.20
N GLU A 517 -2.32 3.46 -34.30
CA GLU A 517 -3.09 4.66 -34.59
C GLU A 517 -4.54 4.30 -34.94
N LEU A 518 -5.48 4.96 -34.27
CA LEU A 518 -6.91 4.80 -34.50
C LEU A 518 -7.33 5.59 -35.77
N GLY A 519 -8.37 5.11 -36.46
CA GLY A 519 -8.94 5.75 -37.65
C GLY A 519 -8.49 5.15 -38.98
N ARG A 520 -7.63 4.11 -38.94
CA ARG A 520 -7.27 3.33 -40.12
C ARG A 520 -8.33 2.26 -40.37
N SER A 521 -8.79 2.15 -41.61
CA SER A 521 -9.79 1.16 -42.03
C SER A 521 -9.24 -0.26 -42.15
N GLU A 522 -7.92 -0.43 -42.27
CA GLU A 522 -7.29 -1.74 -42.37
C GLU A 522 -7.30 -2.46 -40.99
N PRO A 523 -7.67 -3.76 -40.95
CA PRO A 523 -7.63 -4.53 -39.71
C PRO A 523 -6.21 -4.60 -39.14
N LEU A 524 -6.10 -4.47 -37.82
CA LEU A 524 -4.84 -4.64 -37.11
C LEU A 524 -4.48 -6.13 -37.04
N ARG A 525 -3.43 -6.53 -37.75
CA ARG A 525 -2.89 -7.90 -37.67
C ARG A 525 -1.91 -8.01 -36.48
N VAL A 526 -2.20 -8.89 -35.54
CA VAL A 526 -1.34 -9.22 -34.38
C VAL A 526 -0.83 -10.65 -34.54
N VAL A 527 0.49 -10.82 -34.54
CA VAL A 527 1.12 -12.14 -34.56
C VAL A 527 1.45 -12.54 -33.14
N LEU A 528 0.94 -13.70 -32.70
CA LEU A 528 1.39 -14.31 -31.45
C LEU A 528 2.40 -15.40 -31.78
N HIS A 529 3.47 -15.46 -31.00
CA HIS A 529 4.44 -16.56 -31.08
C HIS A 529 4.09 -17.62 -30.03
N PRO A 530 4.33 -18.92 -30.30
CA PRO A 530 4.16 -19.96 -29.28
C PRO A 530 5.00 -19.65 -28.04
N ALA A 531 4.38 -19.69 -26.87
CA ALA A 531 5.10 -19.50 -25.61
C ALA A 531 6.02 -20.68 -25.34
N ALA A 532 7.07 -20.44 -24.56
CA ALA A 532 7.82 -21.51 -23.94
C ALA A 532 7.10 -21.99 -22.66
N SER A 533 7.28 -23.26 -22.33
CA SER A 533 6.93 -23.81 -21.03
C SER A 533 8.18 -24.29 -20.32
N VAL A 534 8.12 -24.30 -18.99
CA VAL A 534 9.23 -24.76 -18.16
C VAL A 534 8.71 -25.69 -17.09
N ARG A 535 9.35 -26.84 -17.00
CA ARG A 535 9.19 -27.79 -15.90
C ARG A 535 10.40 -27.63 -14.99
N VAL A 536 10.20 -27.04 -13.82
CA VAL A 536 11.23 -26.92 -12.80
C VAL A 536 11.12 -28.11 -11.86
N GLU A 537 12.19 -28.89 -11.76
CA GLU A 537 12.31 -30.00 -10.82
C GLU A 537 13.12 -29.53 -9.61
N VAL A 538 12.51 -29.53 -8.44
CA VAL A 538 13.13 -29.19 -7.17
C VAL A 538 13.48 -30.49 -6.45
N VAL A 539 14.77 -30.74 -6.27
CA VAL A 539 15.29 -31.92 -5.56
C VAL A 539 16.23 -31.51 -4.44
N ASP A 540 16.35 -32.32 -3.39
CA ASP A 540 17.32 -32.14 -2.32
C ASP A 540 18.75 -32.54 -2.75
N ALA A 541 19.68 -32.58 -1.79
CA ALA A 541 21.07 -32.95 -2.05
C ALA A 541 21.21 -34.42 -2.50
N GLU A 542 20.32 -35.29 -2.02
CA GLU A 542 20.23 -36.71 -2.34
C GLU A 542 19.45 -36.99 -3.64
N GLY A 543 18.89 -35.95 -4.27
CA GLY A 543 18.12 -36.04 -5.51
C GLY A 543 16.65 -36.44 -5.29
N LYS A 544 16.15 -36.47 -4.05
CA LYS A 544 14.74 -36.70 -3.76
C LYS A 544 13.93 -35.42 -3.99
N PRO A 545 12.68 -35.51 -4.44
CA PRO A 545 11.85 -34.33 -4.71
C PRO A 545 11.50 -33.55 -3.44
N VAL A 546 11.49 -32.22 -3.52
CA VAL A 546 11.11 -31.32 -2.42
C VAL A 546 9.71 -30.73 -2.70
N PRO A 547 8.64 -31.24 -2.07
CA PRO A 547 7.29 -30.74 -2.28
C PRO A 547 7.09 -29.35 -1.67
N ASN A 548 6.13 -28.59 -2.20
CA ASN A 548 5.73 -27.24 -1.76
C ASN A 548 6.84 -26.17 -1.85
N ALA A 549 7.99 -26.49 -2.43
CA ALA A 549 9.07 -25.53 -2.63
C ALA A 549 8.60 -24.35 -3.49
N ALA A 550 8.86 -23.13 -3.02
CA ALA A 550 8.46 -21.91 -3.69
C ALA A 550 9.43 -21.60 -4.85
N VAL A 551 8.96 -21.69 -6.09
CA VAL A 551 9.77 -21.44 -7.29
C VAL A 551 9.35 -20.11 -7.92
N PHE A 552 10.34 -19.25 -8.09
CA PHE A 552 10.24 -17.94 -8.73
C PHE A 552 10.94 -17.97 -10.07
N ALA A 553 10.38 -17.29 -11.07
CA ALA A 553 11.00 -17.10 -12.37
C ALA A 553 11.15 -15.60 -12.66
N TYR A 554 12.33 -15.23 -13.14
CA TYR A 554 12.75 -13.88 -13.48
C TYR A 554 13.22 -13.86 -14.92
N LEU A 555 12.84 -12.83 -15.68
CA LEU A 555 13.51 -12.56 -16.95
C LEU A 555 14.95 -12.10 -16.63
N THR A 556 15.98 -12.62 -17.29
CA THR A 556 17.40 -12.44 -16.85
C THR A 556 17.88 -10.97 -16.76
N ASN A 557 17.14 -10.01 -17.30
CA ASN A 557 17.43 -8.57 -17.23
C ASN A 557 16.39 -7.77 -16.42
N ASP A 558 15.48 -8.45 -15.71
CA ASP A 558 14.45 -7.85 -14.87
C ASP A 558 14.56 -8.40 -13.45
N ASP A 559 14.77 -7.52 -12.47
CA ASP A 559 14.82 -7.89 -11.05
C ASP A 559 13.41 -8.19 -10.50
N SER A 560 12.36 -7.92 -11.28
CA SER A 560 10.97 -8.19 -10.93
C SER A 560 10.63 -9.68 -11.10
N VAL A 561 9.96 -10.27 -10.10
CA VAL A 561 9.40 -11.62 -10.22
C VAL A 561 8.36 -11.62 -11.34
N SER A 562 8.60 -12.36 -12.42
CA SER A 562 7.64 -12.44 -13.52
C SER A 562 6.64 -13.58 -13.35
N ALA A 563 7.01 -14.66 -12.63
CA ALA A 563 6.09 -15.75 -12.30
C ALA A 563 6.47 -16.49 -11.01
N TYR A 564 5.46 -17.12 -10.37
CA TYR A 564 5.59 -17.87 -9.13
C TYR A 564 4.70 -19.12 -9.10
N ARG A 565 5.26 -20.25 -8.62
CA ARG A 565 4.53 -21.51 -8.37
C ARG A 565 5.17 -22.29 -7.22
N HIS A 566 4.34 -23.05 -6.49
CA HIS A 566 4.84 -24.09 -5.60
C HIS A 566 5.09 -25.38 -6.38
N ALA A 567 6.15 -26.10 -6.01
CA ALA A 567 6.37 -27.46 -6.47
C ALA A 567 5.31 -28.41 -5.91
N ASP A 568 4.83 -29.34 -6.73
CA ASP A 568 3.85 -30.36 -6.34
C ASP A 568 4.45 -31.46 -5.43
N GLY A 569 3.66 -32.48 -5.10
CA GLY A 569 4.12 -33.64 -4.31
C GLY A 569 5.31 -34.42 -4.91
N ARG A 570 5.63 -34.20 -6.19
CA ARG A 570 6.78 -34.78 -6.90
C ARG A 570 7.93 -33.78 -7.04
N GLY A 571 7.88 -32.65 -6.35
CA GLY A 571 8.89 -31.61 -6.44
C GLY A 571 8.88 -30.88 -7.78
N VAL A 572 7.77 -30.90 -8.53
CA VAL A 572 7.71 -30.27 -9.86
C VAL A 572 6.87 -29.00 -9.83
N ALA A 573 7.44 -27.89 -10.28
CA ALA A 573 6.71 -26.66 -10.58
C ALA A 573 6.64 -26.47 -12.11
N ARG A 574 5.43 -26.29 -12.65
CA ARG A 574 5.23 -26.07 -14.09
C ARG A 574 4.84 -24.62 -14.35
N PHE A 575 5.56 -24.01 -15.29
CA PHE A 575 5.30 -22.69 -15.80
C PHE A 575 4.98 -22.79 -17.29
N SER A 576 4.09 -21.93 -17.73
CA SER A 576 3.63 -21.78 -19.10
C SER A 576 3.58 -20.31 -19.44
N ASP A 577 3.42 -19.99 -20.72
CA ASP A 577 3.22 -18.62 -21.19
C ASP A 577 4.46 -17.72 -21.06
N PHE A 578 5.67 -18.31 -21.06
CA PHE A 578 6.91 -17.54 -21.05
C PHE A 578 7.31 -17.03 -22.44
N GLU A 579 7.86 -15.83 -22.46
CA GLU A 579 8.55 -15.28 -23.63
C GLU A 579 9.84 -16.08 -23.91
N PRO A 580 10.14 -16.44 -25.17
CA PRO A 580 11.42 -17.02 -25.53
C PRO A 580 12.57 -16.09 -25.16
N GLY A 581 13.63 -16.63 -24.56
CA GLY A 581 14.75 -15.82 -24.08
C GLY A 581 15.42 -16.38 -22.84
N PRO A 582 16.38 -15.64 -22.26
CA PRO A 582 17.05 -16.02 -21.03
C PRO A 582 16.15 -15.75 -19.82
N TRP A 583 15.94 -16.81 -19.02
CA TRP A 583 15.19 -16.79 -17.78
C TRP A 583 16.05 -17.31 -16.64
N THR A 584 15.81 -16.80 -15.44
CA THR A 584 16.45 -17.23 -14.20
C THR A 584 15.39 -17.77 -13.26
N PHE A 585 15.59 -19.01 -12.79
CA PHE A 585 14.70 -19.68 -11.85
C PHE A 585 15.36 -19.73 -10.48
N GLN A 586 14.61 -19.38 -9.45
CA GLN A 586 15.05 -19.36 -8.06
C GLN A 586 14.08 -20.20 -7.24
N VAL A 587 14.60 -21.11 -6.42
CA VAL A 587 13.81 -21.75 -5.37
C VAL A 587 14.06 -21.06 -4.04
N ARG A 588 13.01 -20.80 -3.27
CA ARG A 588 13.08 -20.35 -1.88
C ARG A 588 12.40 -21.38 -0.98
N SER A 589 12.91 -21.54 0.23
CA SER A 589 12.18 -22.25 1.26
C SER A 589 10.97 -21.42 1.65
N THR A 590 9.79 -22.03 1.70
CA THR A 590 8.57 -21.38 2.21
C THR A 590 8.66 -21.07 3.71
N SER A 591 9.67 -21.59 4.42
CA SER A 591 9.94 -21.28 5.83
C SER A 591 10.66 -19.95 6.09
N SER A 592 11.12 -19.22 5.07
CA SER A 592 11.85 -17.94 5.25
C SER A 592 10.98 -16.71 5.42
N GLY A 593 9.67 -16.80 5.17
CA GLY A 593 8.75 -15.72 5.50
C GLY A 593 8.31 -15.88 6.94
N GLN A 594 8.71 -14.99 7.85
CA GLN A 594 7.90 -14.73 9.03
C GLN A 594 6.45 -14.52 8.58
N PHE A 595 5.61 -15.54 8.73
CA PHE A 595 4.17 -15.56 9.03
C PHE A 595 3.78 -17.05 8.95
N VAL A 596 3.87 -17.73 10.10
CA VAL A 596 2.94 -18.75 10.64
C VAL A 596 3.64 -19.42 11.83
N LEU A 597 3.08 -19.18 13.01
CA LEU A 597 3.27 -20.00 14.20
C LEU A 597 2.51 -21.31 14.00
N GLY A 598 3.24 -22.40 13.85
CA GLY A 598 2.74 -23.77 13.96
C GLY A 598 3.90 -24.67 14.35
N ARG A 599 3.78 -25.40 15.47
CA ARG A 599 4.76 -26.40 15.89
C ARG A 599 4.87 -27.49 14.81
N PHE A 600 5.83 -27.35 13.92
CA PHE A 600 6.39 -28.48 13.20
C PHE A 600 7.53 -29.06 14.04
N SER A 601 7.56 -30.39 14.16
CA SER A 601 8.67 -31.11 14.79
C SER A 601 9.98 -30.78 14.07
N SER A 602 11.08 -30.98 14.77
CA SER A 602 12.46 -30.53 14.59
C SER A 602 13.20 -30.75 13.25
N ASP A 603 12.52 -31.00 12.12
CA ASP A 603 13.12 -31.39 10.84
C ASP A 603 12.77 -30.50 9.63
N SER A 604 12.34 -29.24 9.80
CA SER A 604 11.99 -28.36 8.67
C SER A 604 13.10 -27.38 8.23
N LEU A 605 13.11 -27.13 6.91
CA LEU A 605 14.18 -26.58 6.06
C LEU A 605 14.57 -25.12 6.37
N ALA A 606 15.84 -24.77 6.11
CA ALA A 606 16.38 -23.43 6.24
C ALA A 606 15.68 -22.38 5.38
N PRO A 607 15.61 -21.13 5.86
CA PRO A 607 15.23 -19.98 5.05
C PRO A 607 16.00 -19.77 3.73
N ASP A 608 17.28 -20.14 3.66
CA ASP A 608 18.20 -19.58 2.63
C ASP A 608 18.94 -20.60 1.74
N ALA A 609 18.36 -21.76 1.45
CA ALA A 609 18.91 -22.63 0.39
C ALA A 609 18.50 -22.11 -0.99
N LEU A 610 19.15 -21.04 -1.41
CA LEU A 610 18.90 -20.40 -2.69
C LEU A 610 19.56 -21.18 -3.83
N SER A 611 18.78 -21.94 -4.59
CA SER A 611 19.23 -22.48 -5.88
C SER A 611 18.79 -21.52 -6.97
N ILE A 612 19.74 -20.94 -7.71
CA ILE A 612 19.48 -20.10 -8.88
C ILE A 612 20.02 -20.82 -10.11
N LYS A 613 19.20 -20.96 -11.15
CA LYS A 613 19.63 -21.52 -12.44
C LYS A 613 19.01 -20.74 -13.58
N SER A 614 19.84 -20.36 -14.55
CA SER A 614 19.37 -19.73 -15.78
C SER A 614 19.17 -20.77 -16.89
N ALA A 615 18.16 -20.55 -17.73
CA ALA A 615 17.87 -21.35 -18.92
C ALA A 615 17.42 -20.42 -20.05
N VAL A 616 17.79 -20.77 -21.29
CA VAL A 616 17.30 -20.09 -22.48
C VAL A 616 16.10 -20.85 -23.01
N LEU A 617 14.93 -20.24 -22.91
CA LEU A 617 13.66 -20.82 -23.33
C LEU A 617 13.46 -20.62 -24.83
N ARG A 618 13.02 -21.67 -25.53
CA ARG A 618 12.71 -21.61 -26.96
C ARG A 618 11.21 -21.66 -27.17
N ALA A 619 10.71 -20.89 -28.14
CA ALA A 619 9.29 -20.83 -28.50
C ALA A 619 8.71 -22.24 -28.73
N GLY A 620 7.56 -22.52 -28.12
CA GLY A 620 6.84 -23.79 -28.28
C GLY A 620 7.54 -25.02 -27.69
N SER A 621 8.61 -24.86 -26.91
CA SER A 621 9.33 -25.97 -26.27
C SER A 621 9.09 -26.00 -24.76
N GLU A 622 9.08 -27.22 -24.19
CA GLU A 622 9.17 -27.43 -22.74
C GLU A 622 10.65 -27.58 -22.35
N THR A 623 11.16 -26.67 -21.52
CA THR A 623 12.51 -26.76 -20.97
C THR A 623 12.46 -27.35 -19.57
N VAL A 624 13.30 -28.35 -19.28
CA VAL A 624 13.42 -28.93 -17.93
C VAL A 624 14.56 -28.26 -17.18
N VAL A 625 14.26 -27.67 -16.03
CA VAL A 625 15.24 -27.01 -15.17
C VAL A 625 15.28 -27.72 -13.82
N THR A 626 16.31 -28.53 -13.57
CA THR A 626 16.51 -29.10 -12.23
C THR A 626 17.22 -28.07 -11.33
N LEU A 627 16.54 -27.66 -10.25
CA LEU A 627 17.07 -26.90 -9.14
C LEU A 627 17.38 -27.86 -7.99
N ARG A 628 18.62 -27.83 -7.52
CA ARG A 628 19.01 -28.59 -6.32
C ARG A 628 18.93 -27.68 -5.12
N PHE A 629 18.06 -28.02 -4.18
CA PHE A 629 18.03 -27.45 -2.85
C PHE A 629 19.34 -27.88 -2.16
N GLY A 630 20.26 -26.94 -1.99
CA GLY A 630 21.55 -27.23 -1.40
C GLY A 630 21.39 -27.84 -0.01
N SER A 631 22.34 -28.69 0.39
CA SER A 631 22.41 -29.22 1.75
C SER A 631 22.34 -28.05 2.72
N VAL A 632 21.24 -27.99 3.44
CA VAL A 632 21.03 -27.00 4.49
C VAL A 632 22.07 -27.27 5.56
N GLN A 633 22.91 -26.28 5.86
CA GLN A 633 23.76 -26.36 7.04
C GLN A 633 23.01 -25.70 8.20
N LYS A 634 23.13 -26.30 9.37
CA LYS A 634 22.66 -25.75 10.64
C LYS A 634 23.88 -25.21 11.39
N CYS A 635 23.85 -23.93 11.76
CA CYS A 635 24.85 -23.34 12.63
C CYS A 635 24.16 -22.88 13.91
N THR A 636 24.46 -23.53 15.03
CA THR A 636 23.99 -23.06 16.34
C THR A 636 25.03 -22.11 16.91
N VAL A 637 24.65 -20.85 17.05
CA VAL A 637 25.47 -19.82 17.69
C VAL A 637 25.02 -19.68 19.14
N ARG A 638 25.92 -19.90 20.09
CA ARG A 638 25.68 -19.60 21.51
C ARG A 638 26.31 -18.26 21.85
N VAL A 639 25.48 -17.29 22.22
CA VAL A 639 25.89 -15.95 22.62
C VAL A 639 25.99 -15.89 24.15
N ARG A 640 27.17 -15.52 24.66
CA ARG A 640 27.41 -15.31 26.08
C ARG A 640 27.98 -13.93 26.38
N TRP A 641 27.63 -13.40 27.54
CA TRP A 641 28.21 -12.19 28.12
C TRP A 641 28.66 -12.48 29.56
N LYS A 642 29.96 -12.33 29.84
CA LYS A 642 30.56 -12.62 31.16
C LYS A 642 30.14 -13.99 31.70
N SER A 643 30.25 -15.01 30.86
CA SER A 643 29.85 -16.40 31.16
C SER A 643 28.34 -16.65 31.37
N ARG A 644 27.47 -15.65 31.18
CA ARG A 644 26.01 -15.82 31.20
C ARG A 644 25.48 -15.92 29.77
N ASP A 645 24.52 -16.80 29.55
CA ASP A 645 23.80 -16.92 28.28
C ASP A 645 22.91 -15.69 28.06
N LEU A 646 22.90 -15.14 26.85
CA LEU A 646 22.08 -13.99 26.49
C LEU A 646 20.84 -14.44 25.70
N ALA A 647 19.66 -14.39 26.31
CA ALA A 647 18.38 -14.61 25.63
C ALA A 647 17.99 -13.41 24.76
N ASN A 648 17.17 -13.66 23.74
CA ASN A 648 16.59 -12.67 22.80
C ASN A 648 17.60 -11.79 22.06
N ALA A 649 18.88 -12.13 22.05
CA ALA A 649 19.85 -11.47 21.21
C ALA A 649 19.60 -11.85 19.74
N ARG A 650 19.46 -10.84 18.87
CA ARG A 650 19.38 -11.06 17.43
C ARG A 650 20.76 -11.38 16.91
N VAL A 651 20.93 -12.59 16.40
CA VAL A 651 22.15 -13.06 15.74
C VAL A 651 21.91 -13.04 14.25
N THR A 652 22.69 -12.27 13.51
CA THR A 652 22.61 -12.13 12.05
C THR A 652 23.92 -12.54 11.41
N PHE A 653 23.94 -13.61 10.63
CA PHE A 653 25.12 -14.00 9.84
C PHE A 653 25.04 -13.42 8.43
N PHE A 654 26.04 -12.62 8.06
CA PHE A 654 26.27 -12.10 6.72
C PHE A 654 27.33 -12.94 6.02
N ASP A 655 27.04 -13.49 4.84
CA ASP A 655 28.08 -14.13 4.05
C ASP A 655 28.98 -13.11 3.32
N ALA A 656 30.00 -13.59 2.62
CA ALA A 656 30.91 -12.76 1.83
C ALA A 656 30.23 -11.94 0.70
N ARG A 657 28.98 -12.26 0.34
CA ARG A 657 28.17 -11.52 -0.66
C ARG A 657 27.22 -10.51 0.00
N GLY A 658 27.20 -10.43 1.34
CA GLY A 658 26.31 -9.57 2.11
C GLY A 658 24.90 -10.14 2.32
N SER A 659 24.64 -11.40 1.95
CA SER A 659 23.35 -12.05 2.25
C SER A 659 23.29 -12.44 3.73
N ALA A 660 22.22 -12.05 4.39
CA ALA A 660 22.04 -12.17 5.84
C ALA A 660 21.01 -13.25 6.21
N VAL A 661 21.27 -14.02 7.27
CA VAL A 661 20.28 -14.87 7.96
C VAL A 661 20.26 -14.49 9.43
N SER A 662 19.07 -14.31 10.02
CA SER A 662 18.92 -13.89 11.42
C SER A 662 18.10 -14.88 12.25
N ALA A 663 18.46 -15.04 13.52
CA ALA A 663 17.65 -15.74 14.52
C ALA A 663 17.80 -15.07 15.90
N LEU A 664 16.80 -15.23 16.76
CA LEU A 664 16.89 -14.82 18.16
C LEU A 664 17.47 -15.96 19.00
N THR A 665 18.28 -15.62 20.00
CA THR A 665 18.75 -16.59 20.99
C THR A 665 17.63 -16.98 21.96
N ASN A 666 17.59 -18.26 22.35
CA ASN A 666 16.70 -18.75 23.41
C ASN A 666 17.29 -18.48 24.82
N GLU A 667 16.63 -18.96 25.87
CA GLU A 667 17.07 -18.82 27.28
C GLU A 667 18.49 -19.38 27.56
N GLN A 668 18.97 -20.32 26.74
CA GLN A 668 20.33 -20.87 26.81
C GLN A 668 21.32 -20.10 25.94
N GLY A 669 20.94 -18.92 25.44
CA GLY A 669 21.75 -18.07 24.59
C GLY A 669 21.98 -18.64 23.20
N ARG A 670 21.20 -19.64 22.77
CA ARG A 670 21.41 -20.33 21.48
C ARG A 670 20.48 -19.81 20.42
N ALA A 671 21.05 -19.39 19.30
CA ALA A 671 20.35 -19.07 18.06
C ALA A 671 20.68 -20.13 17.00
N LEU A 672 19.66 -20.78 16.45
CA LEU A 672 19.84 -21.71 15.34
C LEU A 672 19.73 -20.95 14.02
N LEU A 673 20.87 -20.73 13.36
CA LEU A 673 20.94 -20.19 12.02
C LEU A 673 20.89 -21.35 11.03
N VAL A 674 20.09 -21.19 9.98
CA VAL A 674 19.94 -22.24 8.97
C VAL A 674 20.07 -21.60 7.59
N LYS A 675 21.10 -21.97 6.83
CA LYS A 675 21.43 -21.36 5.53
C LYS A 675 21.98 -22.39 4.55
N GLY A 676 21.75 -22.15 3.25
CA GLY A 676 22.35 -22.94 2.17
C GLY A 676 23.85 -22.69 2.06
N GLY A 677 24.64 -23.38 2.89
CA GLY A 677 26.10 -23.25 2.95
C GLY A 677 26.54 -22.05 3.77
N PHE A 678 26.95 -22.28 5.02
CA PHE A 678 27.77 -21.32 5.75
C PHE A 678 29.19 -21.38 5.19
N GLY A 679 29.63 -20.28 4.57
CA GLY A 679 31.04 -20.07 4.22
C GLY A 679 31.73 -19.23 5.29
N LYS A 680 32.81 -18.54 4.89
CA LYS A 680 33.31 -17.39 5.64
C LYS A 680 32.26 -16.28 5.61
N GLY A 681 31.91 -15.77 6.77
CA GLY A 681 30.99 -14.65 6.92
C GLY A 681 31.20 -13.91 8.22
N ARG A 682 30.37 -12.91 8.46
CA ARG A 682 30.38 -12.09 9.67
C ARG A 682 29.08 -12.30 10.42
N VAL A 683 29.16 -12.75 11.66
CA VAL A 683 28.03 -12.74 12.59
C VAL A 683 27.97 -11.38 13.26
N VAL A 684 26.77 -10.83 13.30
CA VAL A 684 26.42 -9.58 13.96
C VAL A 684 25.42 -9.92 15.05
N VAL A 685 25.74 -9.59 16.29
CA VAL A 685 24.89 -9.85 17.45
C VAL A 685 24.39 -8.52 17.99
N GLU A 686 23.06 -8.39 18.08
CA GLU A 686 22.34 -7.24 18.61
C GLU A 686 21.51 -7.71 19.81
N PRO A 687 22.01 -7.53 21.05
CA PRO A 687 21.24 -7.85 22.24
C PRO A 687 19.97 -6.99 22.30
N GLU A 688 18.84 -7.60 22.69
CA GLU A 688 17.58 -6.86 22.85
C GLU A 688 17.74 -5.70 23.84
N GLY A 689 17.23 -4.51 23.46
CA GLY A 689 17.34 -3.30 24.28
C GLY A 689 18.74 -2.66 24.36
N SER A 690 19.72 -3.18 23.63
CA SER A 690 21.08 -2.64 23.61
C SER A 690 21.29 -1.70 22.41
N PRO A 691 21.93 -0.53 22.60
CA PRO A 691 22.38 0.32 21.50
C PRO A 691 23.65 -0.22 20.82
N PHE A 692 24.18 -1.36 21.28
CA PHE A 692 25.44 -1.92 20.83
C PHE A 692 25.24 -3.08 19.87
N THR A 693 26.11 -3.12 18.87
CA THR A 693 26.21 -4.23 17.92
C THR A 693 27.60 -4.84 18.03
N PHE A 694 27.66 -6.16 18.14
CA PHE A 694 28.91 -6.91 18.20
C PHE A 694 29.12 -7.64 16.89
N THR A 695 30.34 -7.59 16.36
CA THR A 695 30.68 -8.30 15.12
C THR A 695 31.74 -9.35 15.38
N HIS A 696 31.54 -10.56 14.86
CA HIS A 696 32.47 -11.67 14.94
C HIS A 696 32.59 -12.33 13.57
N ASP A 697 33.80 -12.48 13.06
CA ASP A 697 33.99 -13.24 11.82
C ASP A 697 33.85 -14.73 12.13
N LEU A 698 32.95 -15.39 11.40
CA LEU A 698 32.62 -16.80 11.57
C LEU A 698 33.01 -17.57 10.30
N GLU A 699 33.87 -18.57 10.47
CA GLU A 699 34.19 -19.53 9.41
C GLU A 699 33.55 -20.87 9.76
N VAL A 700 32.41 -21.17 9.15
CA VAL A 700 31.83 -22.51 9.25
C VAL A 700 32.47 -23.40 8.20
N PRO A 701 33.08 -24.54 8.57
CA PRO A 701 33.68 -25.45 7.62
C PRO A 701 32.64 -25.97 6.62
N ARG A 702 32.90 -25.78 5.32
CA ARG A 702 32.04 -26.34 4.27
C ARG A 702 31.95 -27.86 4.41
N GLY A 703 30.73 -28.41 4.39
CA GLY A 703 30.47 -29.84 4.40
C GLY A 703 30.08 -30.44 5.76
N ARG A 704 30.09 -29.68 6.87
CA ARG A 704 29.46 -30.12 8.11
C ARG A 704 27.98 -29.75 8.11
N ALA A 705 27.12 -30.75 8.34
CA ALA A 705 25.68 -30.54 8.46
C ALA A 705 25.31 -29.68 9.67
N GLU A 706 26.11 -29.78 10.75
CA GLU A 706 25.94 -29.01 11.98
C GLU A 706 27.28 -28.41 12.43
N SER A 707 27.26 -27.13 12.80
CA SER A 707 28.35 -26.47 13.52
C SER A 707 27.81 -25.80 14.79
N PHE A 708 28.62 -25.83 15.84
CA PHE A 708 28.31 -25.19 17.11
C PHE A 708 29.43 -24.21 17.43
N GLU A 709 29.07 -22.93 17.57
CA GLU A 709 30.04 -21.86 17.81
C GLU A 709 29.61 -21.05 19.02
N THR A 710 30.56 -20.76 19.91
CA THR A 710 30.29 -19.96 21.11
C THR A 710 30.96 -18.61 20.98
N ILE A 711 30.14 -17.56 20.88
CA ILE A 711 30.61 -16.18 20.86
C ILE A 711 30.57 -15.67 22.29
N ASP A 712 31.75 -15.50 22.90
CA ASP A 712 31.90 -14.75 24.14
C ASP A 712 32.15 -13.28 23.81
N LEU A 713 31.19 -12.44 24.15
CA LEU A 713 31.24 -11.01 23.86
C LEU A 713 32.33 -10.28 24.68
N ALA A 714 32.96 -10.93 25.67
CA ALA A 714 34.07 -10.36 26.43
C ALA A 714 35.34 -10.04 25.59
N GLY A 715 35.44 -10.55 24.36
CA GLY A 715 36.54 -10.28 23.43
C GLY A 715 36.12 -9.73 22.06
N ALA A 716 34.85 -9.33 21.89
CA ALA A 716 34.32 -8.87 20.60
C ALA A 716 34.61 -7.38 20.34
N THR A 717 34.80 -7.01 19.07
CA THR A 717 34.93 -5.60 18.66
C THR A 717 33.60 -4.88 18.85
N LEU A 718 33.59 -3.88 19.74
CA LEU A 718 32.42 -3.06 20.04
C LEU A 718 32.18 -2.06 18.90
N VAL A 719 30.99 -2.10 18.29
CA VAL A 719 30.56 -1.08 17.33
C VAL A 719 29.42 -0.28 17.96
N VAL A 720 29.70 0.97 18.30
CA VAL A 720 28.67 1.90 18.79
C VAL A 720 27.97 2.54 17.60
N ILE A 721 26.64 2.41 17.54
CA ILE A 721 25.80 3.05 16.52
C ILE A 721 24.92 4.06 17.24
N ALA A 722 25.19 5.35 17.04
CA ALA A 722 24.30 6.41 17.52
C ALA A 722 23.17 6.64 16.49
N PRO A 723 21.91 6.85 16.93
CA PRO A 723 20.81 7.15 16.01
C PRO A 723 21.07 8.47 15.27
N SER A 724 20.82 8.46 13.98
CA SER A 724 21.03 9.57 13.07
C SER A 724 19.95 10.64 13.24
N ASP A 725 20.30 11.78 13.84
CA ASP A 725 19.57 13.02 13.56
C ASP A 725 20.45 14.27 13.68
N VAL A 726 21.53 14.36 12.90
CA VAL A 726 22.22 15.64 12.62
C VAL A 726 22.87 15.60 11.23
N SER A 727 22.18 16.12 10.21
CA SER A 727 22.78 16.38 8.90
C SER A 727 23.57 17.71 8.95
N ARG A 728 24.86 17.65 9.34
CA ARG A 728 25.96 18.60 9.00
C ARG A 728 27.10 18.50 10.02
N THR A 729 28.11 17.65 9.77
CA THR A 729 29.40 17.73 10.49
C THR A 729 30.59 17.47 9.56
N LYS A 730 31.65 18.29 9.73
CA LYS A 730 32.96 18.21 9.06
C LYS A 730 33.86 17.16 9.75
N PRO A 731 34.90 16.62 9.10
CA PRO A 731 35.72 15.52 9.65
C PRO A 731 36.46 15.89 10.96
N VAL A 732 36.63 14.90 11.82
CA VAL A 732 37.33 14.96 13.12
C VAL A 732 38.74 14.36 12.98
N GLN A 733 39.75 14.90 13.66
CA GLN A 733 41.12 14.36 13.69
C GLN A 733 41.56 14.01 15.13
N LEU A 734 42.38 12.96 15.24
CA LEU A 734 43.00 12.47 16.48
C LEU A 734 44.51 12.68 16.44
N PHE A 735 45.14 13.01 17.58
CA PHE A 735 46.60 13.10 17.69
C PHE A 735 47.12 12.36 18.92
N LYS A 736 47.79 11.21 18.70
CA LYS A 736 49.23 10.94 18.95
C LYS A 736 49.50 9.45 18.65
N GLY A 737 50.24 9.17 17.58
CA GLY A 737 50.84 7.85 17.33
C GLY A 737 49.98 6.75 16.68
N ALA A 738 48.84 7.07 16.04
CA ALA A 738 48.04 6.10 15.28
C ALA A 738 47.60 6.69 13.93
N GLU A 739 47.70 5.91 12.86
CA GLU A 739 47.16 6.24 11.54
C GLU A 739 45.63 6.19 11.57
N VAL A 740 44.99 7.23 11.03
CA VAL A 740 43.54 7.29 10.84
C VAL A 740 43.20 6.44 9.63
N LEU A 741 42.70 5.22 9.83
CA LEU A 741 42.61 4.25 8.73
C LEU A 741 41.27 4.18 7.98
N ARG A 742 40.12 4.65 8.52
CA ARG A 742 38.91 4.85 7.67
C ARG A 742 37.78 5.67 8.32
N ILE A 743 37.22 6.62 7.57
CA ILE A 743 35.91 7.24 7.82
C ILE A 743 34.89 6.53 6.93
N THR A 744 33.84 5.95 7.50
CA THR A 744 32.71 5.41 6.74
C THR A 744 31.48 6.27 7.03
N THR A 745 31.22 7.22 6.11
CA THR A 745 30.10 8.21 6.09
C THR A 745 30.00 9.14 7.33
N PRO A 746 29.27 10.28 7.22
CA PRO A 746 29.30 11.34 8.25
C PRO A 746 28.76 10.85 9.60
N GLY A 747 29.52 11.06 10.67
CA GLY A 747 29.10 10.78 12.05
C GLY A 747 29.64 9.49 12.67
N ARG A 748 30.45 8.69 11.96
CA ARG A 748 30.99 7.42 12.48
C ARG A 748 32.51 7.49 12.68
N VAL A 749 32.99 7.15 13.89
CA VAL A 749 34.43 6.97 14.18
C VAL A 749 34.62 5.57 14.75
N VAL A 750 35.38 4.73 14.04
CA VAL A 750 35.80 3.41 14.51
C VAL A 750 37.21 3.57 15.10
N VAL A 751 37.41 3.11 16.33
CA VAL A 751 38.73 3.11 16.98
C VAL A 751 39.03 1.68 17.41
N GLU A 752 40.03 1.06 16.79
CA GLU A 752 40.57 -0.24 17.21
C GLU A 752 41.42 -0.10 18.48
N PRO A 753 41.66 -1.17 19.27
CA PRO A 753 42.02 -1.07 20.68
C PRO A 753 43.17 -0.09 20.93
N LEU A 754 42.86 0.99 21.65
CA LEU A 754 43.84 1.98 22.05
C LEU A 754 44.70 1.40 23.19
N PRO A 755 46.03 1.58 23.15
CA PRO A 755 46.85 1.27 24.30
C PRO A 755 46.45 2.15 25.49
N PRO A 756 46.71 1.72 26.74
CA PRO A 756 46.41 2.52 27.91
C PRO A 756 47.08 3.89 27.82
N GLY A 757 46.32 4.95 28.04
CA GLY A 757 46.81 6.31 27.85
C GLY A 757 45.72 7.37 27.89
N VAL A 758 46.14 8.63 27.93
CA VAL A 758 45.22 9.78 27.87
C VAL A 758 45.15 10.28 26.44
N PHE A 759 43.96 10.25 25.87
CA PHE A 759 43.67 10.68 24.50
C PHE A 759 42.86 11.97 24.53
N THR A 760 43.05 12.81 23.51
CA THR A 760 42.30 14.06 23.33
C THR A 760 41.61 14.02 21.98
N LEU A 761 40.28 14.04 21.97
CA LEU A 761 39.47 14.23 20.77
C LEU A 761 39.31 15.73 20.53
N ARG A 762 39.55 16.22 19.31
CA ARG A 762 39.36 17.64 18.94
C ARG A 762 38.51 17.77 17.69
N LYS A 763 37.55 18.68 17.72
CA LYS A 763 36.72 19.04 16.55
C LYS A 763 37.47 20.06 15.71
N GLN A 764 37.75 19.72 14.45
CA GLN A 764 38.55 20.54 13.56
C GLN A 764 37.91 21.93 13.35
N GLY A 765 38.72 22.99 13.47
CA GLY A 765 38.25 24.37 13.36
C GLY A 765 37.57 24.93 14.62
N THR A 766 37.63 24.20 15.74
CA THR A 766 37.15 24.69 17.05
C THR A 766 38.20 24.44 18.13
N ASN A 767 38.12 25.18 19.24
CA ASN A 767 38.93 24.90 20.43
C ASN A 767 38.33 23.80 21.32
N ALA A 768 37.21 23.19 20.92
CA ALA A 768 36.55 22.14 21.69
C ALA A 768 37.40 20.86 21.69
N ALA A 769 37.76 20.40 22.89
CA ALA A 769 38.55 19.21 23.11
C ALA A 769 37.96 18.37 24.25
N ALA A 770 37.81 17.07 24.04
CA ALA A 770 37.43 16.12 25.07
C ALA A 770 38.61 15.22 25.40
N LYS A 771 39.07 15.24 26.65
CA LYS A 771 40.08 14.30 27.16
C LYS A 771 39.41 13.07 27.76
N PHE A 772 39.98 11.91 27.49
CA PHE A 772 39.59 10.65 28.13
C PHE A 772 40.83 9.79 28.37
N ALA A 773 40.80 8.99 29.43
CA ALA A 773 41.90 8.11 29.83
C ALA A 773 41.44 6.66 29.66
N VAL A 774 42.15 5.88 28.87
CA VAL A 774 41.90 4.44 28.70
C VAL A 774 42.84 3.69 29.62
N LYS A 775 42.33 2.85 30.53
CA LYS A 775 43.14 1.90 31.31
C LYS A 775 42.98 0.49 30.74
N VAL A 776 43.92 -0.39 31.06
CA VAL A 776 43.81 -1.82 30.75
C VAL A 776 42.55 -2.37 31.43
N GLY A 777 41.56 -2.79 30.63
CA GLY A 777 40.32 -3.40 31.12
C GLY A 777 39.17 -2.44 31.46
N ASP A 778 39.30 -1.13 31.23
CA ASP A 778 38.20 -0.18 31.46
C ASP A 778 37.31 0.00 30.23
N TYR A 779 35.99 0.05 30.46
CA TYR A 779 34.96 0.52 29.53
C TYR A 779 34.67 1.99 29.83
N LEU A 780 34.58 2.84 28.81
CA LEU A 780 34.23 4.25 28.95
C LEU A 780 33.05 4.61 28.05
N GLU A 781 31.92 4.91 28.66
CA GLU A 781 30.84 5.69 28.06
C GLU A 781 31.13 7.18 28.33
N LYS A 782 31.32 7.98 27.27
CA LYS A 782 31.42 9.43 27.41
C LYS A 782 30.72 10.10 26.24
N VAL A 783 29.49 10.51 26.48
CA VAL A 783 28.76 11.42 25.58
C VAL A 783 29.44 12.78 25.68
N VAL A 784 29.98 13.28 24.58
CA VAL A 784 30.46 14.67 24.49
C VAL A 784 29.27 15.49 23.98
N PRO A 785 28.73 16.44 24.77
CA PRO A 785 27.71 17.33 24.25
C PRO A 785 28.34 18.27 23.19
N ASN A 786 27.69 18.36 22.01
CA ASN A 786 27.95 19.25 20.86
C ASN A 786 28.98 18.80 19.80
#